data_AF-A0A919JPT1-F1
#
_entry.id   AF-A0A919JPT1-F1
#
_cell.length_a   1.000
_cell.length_b   1.000
_cell.length_c   1.000
_cell.angle_alpha   90.00
_cell.angle_beta   90.00
_cell.angle_gamma   90.00
#
_symmetry.space_group_name_H-M   'P 1'
#
loop_
_entity.id
_entity.type
_entity.pdbx_description
1 polymer ?
#
loop_
_entity_poly.entity_id
_entity_poly.type
_entity_poly.pdbx_seq_one_letter_code
_entity_poly.pdbx_strand_id
1 'polypeptide(L)'
;MPTTLRPRSTAADDAEAIAAAATPVRDPLWMIARQWQTGELLAGNGGSLASAALSVSVTPLLLDSGRPPASPVIEAERAAEPDDLGTAARVRLAAELFRLFRDHGADPAAAGAARAALAAEFPLHPVRPDAPQAVAAGRLPDAAALLRRLAALGPDGSGEPFPALPGIDPGAAPQLAEAVRAWYAWALTRLPTASAAATLPPTRWDQERMTYAFAANAGPLALRCGDHDGGRLDWYSFDRGTLPAAGGQPAPAVTVHPQPVRYRGMPEPRFWMMEAGDVNLDLIAGLDPAHALLVRFAHAYSNDWFLLPVQVRPGVVRIDRLTVTDVFGDVVEVPAAAAVDGTLAHWRLWEITADEVAEADGALGVRVFLPPNPPPLEGPVLEESVLARDELANLGWVIETTTPDEDGNPVDRNRRWLHLRGPSDPAYHPGERSGDTYRLGTAVPDYWRPLVDSGDNRHRWQPASVPPGAAEVPEDGLAGHLVPHDPATRLADEQIARGGVRMVRVNRLLHDRDRRIGWRARTRQPGTGEVSAGLRFDVLGSPAEPPDLPANPDFTRARRTPPSVLAGPFRGGPAAAEDWSIWNNADATTASRVLPTTRPGSTGWMLHVTTTAAGCGIVQQWTATGSGPDQAVASAWVLVRRGRVGLGTGNGGSTGIDVTGAPSGDWVLLRALAGGTPVNEVILYAVDALGADFYVDRIGVQPR
;
A
#
# COMPACT_ATOMS: atom_id res chain seq x y z
N MET A 1 4.46 2.89 27.41
CA MET A 1 4.09 2.61 28.81
C MET A 1 2.60 2.86 28.93
N PRO A 2 1.78 1.92 29.42
CA PRO A 2 0.35 2.16 29.58
C PRO A 2 0.14 3.13 30.74
N THR A 3 -0.48 4.28 30.45
CA THR A 3 -0.87 5.24 31.48
C THR A 3 -2.05 4.66 32.25
N THR A 4 -1.80 4.01 33.38
CA THR A 4 -2.85 3.54 34.27
C THR A 4 -3.44 4.75 34.99
N LEU A 5 -4.61 5.23 34.56
CA LEU A 5 -5.41 6.17 35.35
C LEU A 5 -5.93 5.41 36.58
N ARG A 6 -5.30 5.63 37.73
CA ARG A 6 -5.87 5.24 39.01
C ARG A 6 -6.72 6.42 39.51
N PRO A 7 -8.04 6.26 39.73
CA PRO A 7 -8.79 7.29 40.43
C PRO A 7 -8.10 7.53 41.78
N ARG A 8 -7.61 8.75 41.97
CA ARG A 8 -6.96 9.15 43.22
C ARG A 8 -8.09 9.33 44.22
N SER A 9 -8.21 8.42 45.18
CA SER A 9 -9.21 8.55 46.25
C SER A 9 -9.03 9.91 46.91
N THR A 10 -10.10 10.71 46.97
CA THR A 10 -10.13 11.97 47.72
C THR A 10 -10.45 11.76 49.20
N ALA A 11 -10.62 10.50 49.63
CA ALA A 11 -10.90 10.16 51.02
C ALA A 11 -9.71 10.53 51.92
N ALA A 12 -10.00 11.28 52.97
CA ALA A 12 -9.04 11.70 53.98
C ALA A 12 -8.89 10.68 55.13
N ASP A 13 -9.84 9.76 55.29
CA ASP A 13 -9.82 8.70 56.30
C ASP A 13 -10.47 7.38 55.82
N ASP A 14 -10.31 6.32 56.63
CA ASP A 14 -10.83 4.98 56.33
C ASP A 14 -12.36 4.92 56.26
N ALA A 15 -13.07 5.77 57.00
CA ALA A 15 -14.53 5.80 56.97
C ALA A 15 -15.04 6.44 55.67
N GLU A 16 -14.37 7.50 55.21
CA GLU A 16 -14.61 8.17 53.94
C GLU A 16 -14.19 7.28 52.76
N ALA A 17 -13.13 6.50 52.91
CA ALA A 17 -12.72 5.49 51.93
C ALA A 17 -13.73 4.34 51.85
N ILE A 18 -14.25 3.86 52.98
CA ILE A 18 -15.32 2.85 53.03
C ILE A 18 -16.62 3.43 52.46
N ALA A 19 -16.97 4.69 52.74
CA ALA A 19 -18.16 5.33 52.20
C ALA A 19 -18.07 5.60 50.68
N ALA A 20 -16.87 5.93 50.17
CA ALA A 20 -16.62 6.11 48.74
C ALA A 20 -16.51 4.78 47.98
N ALA A 21 -16.08 3.70 48.65
CA ALA A 21 -16.07 2.35 48.10
C ALA A 21 -17.40 1.61 48.31
N ALA A 22 -18.25 2.08 49.22
CA ALA A 22 -19.59 1.58 49.42
C ALA A 22 -20.53 2.20 48.37
N THR A 23 -21.36 1.36 47.78
CA THR A 23 -22.48 1.79 46.93
C THR A 23 -23.78 1.60 47.73
N PRO A 24 -24.06 2.43 48.76
CA PRO A 24 -25.24 2.24 49.59
C PRO A 24 -26.48 2.45 48.74
N VAL A 25 -27.28 1.39 48.59
CA VAL A 25 -28.57 1.44 47.90
C VAL A 25 -29.53 2.25 48.77
N ARG A 26 -29.66 3.55 48.48
CA ARG A 26 -30.54 4.48 49.20
C ARG A 26 -32.01 4.27 48.88
N ASP A 27 -32.29 3.83 47.66
CA ASP A 27 -33.64 3.51 47.20
C ASP A 27 -33.61 2.22 46.36
N PRO A 28 -33.82 1.06 47.02
CA PRO A 28 -33.91 -0.21 46.32
C PRO A 28 -35.10 -0.25 45.35
N LEU A 29 -36.19 0.48 45.65
CA LEU A 29 -37.38 0.52 44.81
C LEU A 29 -37.10 1.27 43.51
N TRP A 30 -36.29 2.33 43.53
CA TRP A 30 -35.84 2.98 42.30
C TRP A 30 -35.03 2.04 41.40
N MET A 31 -34.12 1.25 41.97
CA MET A 31 -33.36 0.26 41.19
C MET A 31 -34.29 -0.81 40.59
N ILE A 32 -35.20 -1.38 41.37
CA ILE A 32 -36.18 -2.36 40.91
C ILE A 32 -37.12 -1.75 39.85
N ALA A 33 -37.56 -0.51 40.03
CA ALA A 33 -38.36 0.21 39.06
C ALA A 33 -37.59 0.47 37.76
N ARG A 34 -36.26 0.69 37.85
CA ARG A 34 -35.42 0.78 36.65
C ARG A 34 -35.28 -0.55 35.93
N GLN A 35 -35.07 -1.65 36.65
CA GLN A 35 -35.08 -3.01 36.10
C GLN A 35 -36.43 -3.34 35.44
N TRP A 36 -37.53 -2.90 36.04
CA TRP A 36 -38.87 -3.01 35.43
C TRP A 36 -38.94 -2.19 34.13
N GLN A 37 -38.51 -0.93 34.14
CA GLN A 37 -38.59 -0.04 32.99
C GLN A 37 -37.73 -0.52 31.80
N THR A 38 -36.59 -1.15 32.07
CA THR A 38 -35.73 -1.76 31.04
C THR A 38 -36.20 -3.16 30.63
N GLY A 39 -37.26 -3.68 31.25
CA GLY A 39 -37.81 -5.00 30.97
C GLY A 39 -36.99 -6.16 31.54
N GLU A 40 -36.04 -5.92 32.44
CA GLU A 40 -35.22 -6.97 33.08
C GLU A 40 -36.08 -7.93 33.93
N LEU A 41 -37.22 -7.44 34.46
CA LEU A 41 -38.19 -8.26 35.20
C LEU A 41 -39.25 -8.90 34.29
N LEU A 42 -39.27 -8.57 32.99
CA LEU A 42 -40.03 -9.32 32.00
C LEU A 42 -39.19 -10.56 31.67
N ALA A 43 -39.32 -11.60 32.50
CA ALA A 43 -38.71 -12.89 32.21
C ALA A 43 -39.27 -13.43 30.89
N GLY A 44 -38.50 -13.33 29.81
CA GLY A 44 -38.67 -14.23 28.68
C GLY A 44 -38.19 -15.61 29.14
N ASN A 45 -39.01 -16.65 28.95
CA ASN A 45 -38.59 -18.06 29.12
C ASN A 45 -37.58 -18.43 28.02
N GLY A 46 -36.38 -17.85 28.06
CA GLY A 46 -35.28 -18.18 27.17
C GLY A 46 -34.16 -18.81 27.99
N GLY A 47 -33.96 -20.12 27.85
CA GLY A 47 -32.76 -20.76 28.37
C GLY A 47 -31.52 -20.25 27.63
N SER A 48 -30.44 -19.98 28.38
CA SER A 48 -29.14 -19.74 27.76
C SER A 48 -28.62 -21.01 27.07
N LEU A 49 -27.83 -20.86 26.01
CA LEU A 49 -27.25 -22.01 25.30
C LEU A 49 -26.24 -22.76 26.19
N ALA A 50 -26.42 -24.08 26.35
CA ALA A 50 -25.55 -24.95 27.13
C ALA A 50 -24.60 -25.78 26.24
N SER A 51 -25.12 -26.32 25.14
CA SER A 51 -24.35 -27.07 24.15
C SER A 51 -24.94 -26.91 22.75
N ALA A 52 -24.13 -27.19 21.73
CA ALA A 52 -24.59 -27.26 20.35
C ALA A 52 -24.04 -28.52 19.70
N ALA A 53 -24.88 -29.23 18.96
CA ALA A 53 -24.47 -30.32 18.09
C ALA A 53 -24.55 -29.86 16.63
N LEU A 54 -23.45 -29.98 15.91
CA LEU A 54 -23.27 -29.46 14.56
C LEU A 54 -22.80 -30.57 13.61
N SER A 55 -23.50 -30.74 12.50
CA SER A 55 -23.06 -31.59 11.38
C SER A 55 -22.49 -30.72 10.28
N VAL A 56 -21.25 -31.02 9.86
CA VAL A 56 -20.52 -30.23 8.86
C VAL A 56 -19.95 -31.13 7.78
N SER A 57 -20.25 -30.80 6.52
CA SER A 57 -19.59 -31.38 5.36
C SER A 57 -18.54 -30.43 4.81
N VAL A 58 -17.39 -30.99 4.40
CA VAL A 58 -16.28 -30.23 3.82
C VAL A 58 -15.91 -30.83 2.48
N THR A 59 -16.04 -30.03 1.43
CA THR A 59 -15.60 -30.38 0.09
C THR A 59 -14.29 -29.67 -0.20
N PRO A 60 -13.17 -30.39 -0.46
CA PRO A 60 -11.90 -29.76 -0.76
C PRO A 60 -12.00 -28.78 -1.93
N LEU A 61 -11.36 -27.62 -1.77
CA LEU A 61 -11.28 -26.62 -2.83
C LEU A 61 -10.18 -27.01 -3.81
N LEU A 62 -10.52 -27.03 -5.10
CA LEU A 62 -9.57 -27.14 -6.20
C LEU A 62 -9.64 -25.83 -6.98
N LEU A 63 -8.58 -25.03 -6.92
CA LEU A 63 -8.48 -23.87 -7.79
C LEU A 63 -8.17 -24.36 -9.21
N ASP A 64 -8.78 -23.74 -10.21
CA ASP A 64 -8.43 -24.01 -11.61
C ASP A 64 -6.96 -23.63 -11.89
N SER A 65 -6.36 -22.84 -11.00
CA SER A 65 -4.96 -22.45 -11.00
C SER A 65 -4.02 -23.53 -10.42
N GLY A 66 -4.51 -24.57 -9.76
CA GLY A 66 -3.69 -25.64 -9.19
C GLY A 66 -3.73 -25.72 -7.65
N ARG A 67 -2.72 -26.37 -7.05
CA ARG A 67 -2.65 -26.57 -5.59
C ARG A 67 -2.16 -25.29 -4.89
N PRO A 68 -2.55 -25.06 -3.62
CA PRO A 68 -2.10 -23.91 -2.84
C PRO A 68 -0.56 -23.82 -2.76
N PRO A 69 -0.01 -22.60 -2.55
CA PRO A 69 -0.71 -21.35 -2.23
C PRO A 69 -1.41 -20.70 -3.44
N ALA A 70 -2.57 -20.09 -3.22
CA ALA A 70 -3.43 -19.54 -4.28
C ALA A 70 -2.89 -18.22 -4.85
N SER A 71 -2.46 -17.31 -3.97
CA SER A 71 -2.08 -15.93 -4.33
C SER A 71 -1.00 -15.87 -5.42
N PRO A 72 0.11 -16.63 -5.37
CA PRO A 72 1.10 -16.59 -6.45
C PRO A 72 0.56 -17.04 -7.79
N VAL A 73 -0.43 -17.93 -7.83
CA VAL A 73 -0.98 -18.40 -9.12
C VAL A 73 -2.05 -17.47 -9.67
N ILE A 74 -2.77 -16.77 -8.79
CA ILE A 74 -3.77 -15.77 -9.17
C ILE A 74 -3.09 -14.47 -9.59
N GLU A 75 -2.17 -13.98 -8.77
CA GLU A 75 -1.67 -12.61 -8.85
C GLU A 75 -0.44 -12.45 -9.74
N ALA A 76 0.32 -13.53 -9.96
CA ALA A 76 1.57 -13.45 -10.69
C ALA A 76 1.35 -12.83 -12.07
N GLU A 77 2.03 -11.72 -12.30
CA GLU A 77 2.19 -11.19 -13.63
C GLU A 77 2.88 -12.23 -14.53
N ARG A 78 2.67 -12.09 -15.84
CA ARG A 78 3.43 -12.86 -16.82
C ARG A 78 4.91 -12.70 -16.50
N ALA A 79 5.62 -13.83 -16.51
CA ALA A 79 7.06 -13.85 -16.36
C ALA A 79 7.70 -12.84 -17.33
N ALA A 80 8.48 -11.91 -16.79
CA ALA A 80 9.29 -11.01 -17.61
C ALA A 80 10.23 -11.88 -18.45
N GLU A 81 10.20 -11.71 -19.77
CA GLU A 81 11.19 -12.33 -20.63
C GLU A 81 12.56 -11.72 -20.29
N PRO A 82 13.67 -12.42 -20.55
CA PRO A 82 15.00 -11.85 -20.32
C PRO A 82 15.17 -10.47 -20.98
N ASP A 83 14.52 -10.23 -22.12
CA ASP A 83 14.56 -8.97 -22.84
C ASP A 83 13.75 -7.84 -22.15
N ASP A 84 12.87 -8.14 -21.20
CA ASP A 84 12.12 -7.15 -20.40
C ASP A 84 12.92 -6.63 -19.19
N LEU A 85 14.12 -7.19 -18.94
CA LEU A 85 14.95 -6.81 -17.80
C LEU A 85 15.61 -5.45 -18.03
N GLY A 86 15.50 -4.55 -17.06
CA GLY A 86 16.21 -3.27 -17.05
C GLY A 86 17.73 -3.43 -16.98
N THR A 87 18.48 -2.39 -17.38
CA THR A 87 19.95 -2.42 -17.50
C THR A 87 20.62 -2.83 -16.18
N ALA A 88 20.14 -2.33 -15.03
CA ALA A 88 20.68 -2.71 -13.72
C ALA A 88 20.53 -4.20 -13.40
N ALA A 89 19.41 -4.83 -13.77
CA ALA A 89 19.19 -6.26 -13.57
C ALA A 89 20.12 -7.09 -14.47
N ARG A 90 20.27 -6.70 -15.74
CA ARG A 90 21.21 -7.33 -16.69
C ARG A 90 22.65 -7.28 -16.20
N VAL A 91 23.09 -6.11 -15.70
CA VAL A 91 24.43 -5.93 -15.12
C VAL A 91 24.64 -6.84 -13.92
N ARG A 92 23.66 -6.95 -13.02
CA ARG A 92 23.75 -7.85 -11.84
C ARG A 92 23.84 -9.33 -12.25
N LEU A 93 23.01 -9.75 -13.20
CA LEU A 93 23.06 -11.12 -13.72
C LEU A 93 24.43 -11.42 -14.37
N ALA A 94 24.94 -10.51 -15.20
CA ALA A 94 26.24 -10.67 -15.84
C ALA A 94 27.40 -10.68 -14.83
N ALA A 95 27.35 -9.82 -13.79
CA ALA A 95 28.36 -9.80 -12.75
C ALA A 95 28.42 -11.12 -11.95
N GLU A 96 27.28 -11.76 -11.72
CA GLU A 96 27.19 -13.04 -11.01
C GLU A 96 27.90 -14.17 -11.77
N LEU A 97 27.84 -14.18 -13.11
CA LEU A 97 28.57 -15.15 -13.93
C LEU A 97 30.07 -15.13 -13.62
N PHE A 98 30.66 -13.94 -13.52
CA PHE A 98 32.09 -13.78 -13.23
C PHE A 98 32.45 -14.05 -11.77
N ARG A 99 31.48 -13.90 -10.86
CA ARG A 99 31.62 -14.42 -9.49
C ARG A 99 31.70 -15.95 -9.53
N LEU A 100 30.83 -16.60 -10.29
CA LEU A 100 30.81 -18.06 -10.44
C LEU A 100 32.04 -18.61 -11.16
N PHE A 101 32.63 -17.88 -12.11
CA PHE A 101 33.93 -18.25 -12.70
C PHE A 101 35.01 -18.41 -11.63
N ARG A 102 35.05 -17.49 -10.66
CA ARG A 102 36.00 -17.53 -9.55
C ARG A 102 35.70 -18.69 -8.59
N ASP A 103 34.44 -18.89 -8.25
CA ASP A 103 34.01 -19.94 -7.32
C ASP A 103 34.31 -21.35 -7.85
N HIS A 104 34.21 -21.54 -9.17
CA HIS A 104 34.55 -22.80 -9.83
C HIS A 104 36.05 -22.93 -10.11
N GLY A 105 36.87 -21.98 -9.64
CA GLY A 105 38.33 -22.04 -9.75
C GLY A 105 38.87 -21.81 -11.16
N ALA A 106 38.17 -21.04 -12.00
CA ALA A 106 38.68 -20.66 -13.31
C ALA A 106 39.96 -19.80 -13.18
N ASP A 107 40.93 -20.04 -14.05
CA ASP A 107 42.14 -19.23 -14.13
C ASP A 107 41.79 -17.75 -14.41
N PRO A 108 42.38 -16.77 -13.69
CA PRO A 108 42.03 -15.36 -13.85
C PRO A 108 42.26 -14.80 -15.26
N ALA A 109 43.29 -15.26 -15.98
CA ALA A 109 43.56 -14.80 -17.33
C ALA A 109 42.55 -15.40 -18.32
N ALA A 110 42.24 -16.68 -18.19
CA ALA A 110 41.18 -17.34 -18.97
C ALA A 110 39.80 -16.71 -18.72
N ALA A 111 39.45 -16.43 -17.45
CA ALA A 111 38.21 -15.76 -17.08
C ALA A 111 38.14 -14.33 -17.63
N GLY A 112 39.27 -13.59 -17.62
CA GLY A 112 39.37 -12.27 -18.23
C GLY A 112 39.18 -12.28 -19.76
N ALA A 113 39.79 -13.26 -20.44
CA ALA A 113 39.62 -13.46 -21.88
C ALA A 113 38.18 -13.85 -22.24
N ALA A 114 37.58 -14.79 -21.52
CA ALA A 114 36.19 -15.20 -21.69
C ALA A 114 35.23 -14.01 -21.47
N ARG A 115 35.48 -13.19 -20.44
CA ARG A 115 34.70 -11.97 -20.20
C ARG A 115 34.74 -11.00 -21.38
N ALA A 116 35.94 -10.72 -21.91
CA ALA A 116 36.10 -9.81 -23.04
C ALA A 116 35.43 -10.36 -24.31
N ALA A 117 35.59 -11.66 -24.56
CA ALA A 117 35.00 -12.34 -25.71
C ALA A 117 33.47 -12.37 -25.65
N LEU A 118 32.89 -12.68 -24.48
CA LEU A 118 31.44 -12.64 -24.25
C LEU A 118 30.87 -11.23 -24.37
N ALA A 119 31.55 -10.21 -23.83
CA ALA A 119 31.11 -8.82 -23.92
C ALA A 119 31.14 -8.28 -25.36
N ALA A 120 32.05 -8.79 -26.20
CA ALA A 120 32.12 -8.43 -27.61
C ALA A 120 31.00 -9.09 -28.44
N GLU A 121 30.69 -10.36 -28.19
CA GLU A 121 29.65 -11.11 -28.91
C GLU A 121 28.24 -10.73 -28.47
N PHE A 122 28.05 -10.50 -27.17
CA PHE A 122 26.78 -10.13 -26.56
C PHE A 122 26.89 -8.73 -25.94
N PRO A 123 26.98 -7.66 -26.75
CA PRO A 123 27.16 -6.32 -26.22
C PRO A 123 25.96 -5.90 -25.35
N LEU A 124 26.24 -5.46 -24.11
CA LEU A 124 25.25 -4.79 -23.26
C LEU A 124 24.94 -3.41 -23.84
N HIS A 125 23.71 -3.23 -24.32
CA HIS A 125 23.20 -1.95 -24.77
C HIS A 125 22.38 -1.30 -23.64
N PRO A 126 22.93 -0.29 -22.94
CA PRO A 126 22.15 0.42 -21.92
C PRO A 126 21.01 1.16 -22.62
N VAL A 127 19.83 1.16 -22.00
CA VAL A 127 18.66 1.86 -22.57
C VAL A 127 18.91 3.38 -22.64
N ARG A 128 19.58 3.94 -21.61
CA ARG A 128 20.11 5.33 -21.63
C ARG A 128 21.63 5.38 -21.71
N PRO A 129 22.20 6.17 -22.64
CA PRO A 129 23.65 6.38 -22.72
C PRO A 129 24.26 7.07 -21.49
N ASP A 130 23.49 7.89 -20.77
CA ASP A 130 23.92 8.69 -19.63
C ASP A 130 23.66 8.04 -18.26
N ALA A 131 23.02 6.86 -18.22
CA ALA A 131 22.81 6.14 -16.96
C ALA A 131 24.15 5.73 -16.31
N PRO A 132 24.28 5.78 -14.97
CA PRO A 132 25.49 5.34 -14.27
C PRO A 132 25.94 3.91 -14.65
N GLN A 133 24.98 3.04 -14.97
CA GLN A 133 25.14 1.64 -15.34
C GLN A 133 25.72 1.49 -16.76
N ALA A 134 25.65 2.51 -17.61
CA ALA A 134 26.24 2.52 -18.95
C ALA A 134 27.76 2.30 -18.93
N VAL A 135 28.43 2.56 -17.79
CA VAL A 135 29.85 2.22 -17.59
C VAL A 135 30.16 0.72 -17.74
N ALA A 136 29.15 -0.14 -17.60
CA ALA A 136 29.26 -1.58 -17.81
C ALA A 136 29.21 -1.98 -19.29
N ALA A 137 28.73 -1.09 -20.19
CA ALA A 137 28.68 -1.34 -21.62
C ALA A 137 30.09 -1.62 -22.16
N GLY A 138 30.22 -2.66 -22.98
CA GLY A 138 31.52 -3.15 -23.49
C GLY A 138 32.43 -3.83 -22.45
N ARG A 139 32.05 -3.87 -21.17
CA ARG A 139 32.79 -4.55 -20.09
C ARG A 139 32.10 -5.82 -19.59
N LEU A 140 30.80 -5.95 -19.80
CA LEU A 140 30.00 -7.11 -19.41
C LEU A 140 29.13 -7.52 -20.60
N PRO A 141 28.86 -8.82 -20.76
CA PRO A 141 27.89 -9.29 -21.74
C PRO A 141 26.47 -8.92 -21.32
N ASP A 142 25.58 -8.80 -22.31
CA ASP A 142 24.15 -8.75 -22.09
C ASP A 142 23.67 -10.13 -21.59
N ALA A 143 23.25 -10.16 -20.32
CA ALA A 143 22.76 -11.38 -19.69
C ALA A 143 21.50 -11.94 -20.36
N ALA A 144 20.63 -11.11 -20.94
CA ALA A 144 19.42 -11.57 -21.62
C ALA A 144 19.76 -12.31 -22.92
N ALA A 145 20.70 -11.75 -23.70
CA ALA A 145 21.19 -12.39 -24.92
C ALA A 145 21.90 -13.72 -24.60
N LEU A 146 22.68 -13.76 -23.51
CA LEU A 146 23.34 -14.97 -23.04
C LEU A 146 22.34 -16.04 -22.58
N LEU A 147 21.29 -15.66 -21.83
CA LEU A 147 20.20 -16.56 -21.46
C LEU A 147 19.51 -17.16 -22.69
N ARG A 148 19.19 -16.35 -23.70
CA ARG A 148 18.62 -16.83 -24.97
C ARG A 148 19.54 -17.81 -25.68
N ARG A 149 20.85 -17.54 -25.69
CA ARG A 149 21.84 -18.44 -26.30
C ARG A 149 21.90 -19.81 -25.60
N LEU A 150 21.69 -19.82 -24.29
CA LEU A 150 21.75 -21.02 -23.46
C LEU A 150 20.40 -21.75 -23.33
N ALA A 151 19.34 -21.26 -23.97
CA ALA A 151 17.99 -21.82 -23.88
C ALA A 151 17.87 -23.28 -24.33
N ALA A 152 18.87 -23.82 -25.04
CA ALA A 152 18.95 -25.23 -25.40
C ALA A 152 19.31 -26.16 -24.21
N LEU A 153 19.81 -25.61 -23.11
CA LEU A 153 20.07 -26.34 -21.88
C LEU A 153 18.79 -26.55 -21.07
N GLY A 154 18.73 -27.67 -20.35
CA GLY A 154 17.70 -27.94 -19.34
C GLY A 154 17.74 -26.92 -18.19
N PRO A 155 16.65 -26.75 -17.42
CA PRO A 155 16.57 -25.73 -16.35
C PRO A 155 17.63 -25.85 -15.25
N ASP A 156 18.22 -27.03 -15.09
CA ASP A 156 19.32 -27.33 -14.16
C ASP A 156 20.71 -27.07 -14.78
N GLY A 157 20.76 -26.55 -16.01
CA GLY A 157 22.00 -26.32 -16.78
C GLY A 157 22.53 -27.57 -17.47
N SER A 158 21.84 -28.72 -17.39
CA SER A 158 22.22 -29.95 -18.09
C SER A 158 21.91 -29.88 -19.59
N GLY A 159 22.60 -30.68 -20.39
CA GLY A 159 22.34 -30.78 -21.84
C GLY A 159 23.61 -30.79 -22.67
N GLU A 160 23.62 -31.62 -23.72
CA GLU A 160 24.71 -31.77 -24.67
C GLU A 160 24.20 -31.67 -26.13
N PRO A 161 24.99 -31.09 -27.05
CA PRO A 161 26.30 -30.48 -26.81
C PRO A 161 26.19 -29.14 -26.06
N PHE A 162 27.19 -28.78 -25.26
CA PHE A 162 27.30 -27.44 -24.66
C PHE A 162 27.23 -26.35 -25.76
N PRO A 163 26.35 -25.34 -25.63
CA PRO A 163 26.24 -24.27 -26.63
C PRO A 163 27.58 -23.55 -26.83
N ALA A 164 28.02 -23.42 -28.08
CA ALA A 164 29.27 -22.71 -28.38
C ALA A 164 29.19 -21.25 -27.91
N LEU A 165 30.14 -20.85 -27.05
CA LEU A 165 30.31 -19.53 -26.49
C LEU A 165 31.75 -19.02 -26.73
N PRO A 166 31.93 -17.75 -27.10
CA PRO A 166 33.24 -17.20 -27.42
C PRO A 166 34.13 -17.15 -26.17
N GLY A 167 35.39 -17.59 -26.32
CA GLY A 167 36.35 -17.65 -25.21
C GLY A 167 36.09 -18.75 -24.18
N ILE A 168 35.15 -19.67 -24.44
CA ILE A 168 34.86 -20.81 -23.58
C ILE A 168 34.95 -22.09 -24.40
N ASP A 169 35.97 -22.89 -24.13
CA ASP A 169 36.13 -24.24 -24.66
C ASP A 169 35.92 -25.25 -23.51
N PRO A 170 34.83 -26.03 -23.51
CA PRO A 170 34.57 -27.02 -22.46
C PRO A 170 35.68 -28.07 -22.31
N GLY A 171 36.44 -28.38 -23.36
CA GLY A 171 37.53 -29.35 -23.32
C GLY A 171 38.83 -28.78 -22.75
N ALA A 172 39.11 -27.50 -23.00
CA ALA A 172 40.32 -26.82 -22.52
C ALA A 172 40.12 -26.10 -21.16
N ALA A 173 38.89 -25.66 -20.86
CA ALA A 173 38.55 -24.88 -19.67
C ALA A 173 37.19 -25.33 -19.08
N PRO A 174 37.09 -26.57 -18.55
CA PRO A 174 35.84 -27.13 -18.04
C PRO A 174 35.23 -26.29 -16.89
N GLN A 175 36.05 -25.63 -16.07
CA GLN A 175 35.60 -24.77 -14.97
C GLN A 175 34.73 -23.58 -15.45
N LEU A 176 35.04 -23.03 -16.63
CA LEU A 176 34.26 -21.93 -17.22
C LEU A 176 32.90 -22.44 -17.72
N ALA A 177 32.88 -23.61 -18.36
CA ALA A 177 31.64 -24.22 -18.85
C ALA A 177 30.72 -24.60 -17.67
N GLU A 178 31.25 -25.23 -16.62
CA GLU A 178 30.49 -25.55 -15.41
C GLU A 178 29.94 -24.30 -14.72
N ALA A 179 30.73 -23.23 -14.65
CA ALA A 179 30.25 -21.97 -14.09
C ALA A 179 29.14 -21.32 -14.94
N VAL A 180 29.17 -21.44 -16.27
CA VAL A 180 28.06 -21.01 -17.14
C VAL A 180 26.81 -21.85 -16.89
N ARG A 181 26.93 -23.19 -16.78
CA ARG A 181 25.79 -24.08 -16.47
C ARG A 181 25.18 -23.73 -15.12
N ALA A 182 26.02 -23.56 -14.09
CA ALA A 182 25.61 -23.15 -12.76
C ALA A 182 24.95 -21.77 -12.75
N TRP A 183 25.51 -20.81 -13.52
CA TRP A 183 24.93 -19.49 -13.67
C TRP A 183 23.56 -19.53 -14.34
N TYR A 184 23.41 -20.31 -15.41
CA TYR A 184 22.13 -20.47 -16.12
C TYR A 184 21.08 -21.06 -15.17
N ALA A 185 21.38 -22.18 -14.52
CA ALA A 185 20.49 -22.81 -13.55
C ALA A 185 20.10 -21.83 -12.42
N TRP A 186 21.09 -21.12 -11.85
CA TRP A 186 20.86 -20.10 -10.83
C TRP A 186 19.96 -18.96 -11.36
N ALA A 187 20.24 -18.41 -12.54
CA ALA A 187 19.48 -17.31 -13.12
C ALA A 187 18.02 -17.70 -13.34
N LEU A 188 17.78 -18.93 -13.79
CA LEU A 188 16.42 -19.49 -13.95
C LEU A 188 15.67 -19.69 -12.62
N THR A 189 16.37 -19.79 -11.47
CA THR A 189 15.72 -19.76 -10.15
C THR A 189 15.35 -18.35 -9.66
N ARG A 190 15.99 -17.32 -10.24
CA ARG A 190 15.81 -15.91 -9.85
C ARG A 190 14.88 -15.16 -10.78
N LEU A 191 14.82 -15.60 -12.04
CA LEU A 191 13.88 -15.13 -13.03
C LEU A 191 12.63 -16.02 -13.00
N PRO A 192 11.43 -15.44 -13.11
CA PRO A 192 10.25 -16.25 -13.38
C PRO A 192 10.46 -16.95 -14.72
N THR A 193 10.57 -18.27 -14.75
CA THR A 193 11.03 -19.00 -15.94
C THR A 193 9.92 -19.38 -16.90
N ALA A 194 10.17 -19.20 -18.19
CA ALA A 194 9.27 -19.59 -19.29
C ALA A 194 8.93 -21.10 -19.34
N SER A 195 9.76 -21.97 -18.73
CA SER A 195 9.46 -23.41 -18.62
C SER A 195 8.26 -23.72 -17.69
N ALA A 196 7.89 -22.79 -16.81
CA ALA A 196 6.59 -22.83 -16.12
C ALA A 196 5.52 -22.07 -16.91
N ALA A 197 5.89 -21.11 -17.76
CA ALA A 197 4.96 -20.31 -18.56
C ALA A 197 4.27 -21.08 -19.70
N ALA A 198 4.87 -22.17 -20.20
CA ALA A 198 4.20 -23.05 -21.18
C ALA A 198 2.97 -23.78 -20.59
N THR A 199 2.80 -23.78 -19.27
CA THR A 199 1.67 -24.35 -18.53
C THR A 199 0.96 -23.35 -17.62
N LEU A 200 1.45 -22.12 -17.50
CA LEU A 200 0.74 -21.09 -16.76
C LEU A 200 -0.38 -20.52 -17.65
N PRO A 201 -1.62 -20.56 -17.17
CA PRO A 201 -2.75 -20.02 -17.92
C PRO A 201 -2.60 -18.49 -18.08
N PRO A 202 -3.28 -17.84 -19.06
CA PRO A 202 -3.14 -16.41 -19.35
C PRO A 202 -3.27 -15.56 -18.08
N THR A 203 -2.64 -14.38 -18.06
CA THR A 203 -2.73 -13.46 -16.91
C THR A 203 -4.19 -13.35 -16.46
N ARG A 204 -4.41 -13.57 -15.15
CA ARG A 204 -5.75 -13.46 -14.54
C ARG A 204 -6.17 -12.01 -14.34
N TRP A 205 -5.28 -11.08 -14.65
CA TRP A 205 -5.56 -9.66 -14.63
C TRP A 205 -6.46 -9.30 -15.81
N ASP A 206 -7.67 -8.85 -15.50
CA ASP A 206 -8.56 -8.21 -16.45
C ASP A 206 -8.13 -6.75 -16.59
N GLN A 207 -7.62 -6.40 -17.78
CA GLN A 207 -7.13 -5.05 -18.05
C GLN A 207 -8.25 -4.02 -18.22
N GLU A 208 -9.47 -4.45 -18.56
CA GLU A 208 -10.64 -3.57 -18.64
C GLU A 208 -11.21 -3.29 -17.25
N ARG A 209 -11.18 -4.28 -16.36
CA ARG A 209 -11.70 -4.14 -14.98
C ARG A 209 -10.67 -3.68 -13.96
N MET A 210 -9.38 -3.86 -14.24
CA MET A 210 -8.26 -3.60 -13.33
C MET A 210 -8.34 -4.43 -12.04
N THR A 211 -8.77 -5.68 -12.20
CA THR A 211 -8.95 -6.66 -11.13
C THR A 211 -8.51 -8.05 -11.61
N TYR A 212 -8.36 -8.99 -10.69
CA TYR A 212 -8.14 -10.39 -11.02
C TYR A 212 -9.46 -11.15 -11.13
N ALA A 213 -9.61 -11.93 -12.20
CA ALA A 213 -10.75 -12.82 -12.41
C ALA A 213 -10.28 -14.28 -12.49
N PHE A 214 -10.87 -15.17 -11.69
CA PHE A 214 -10.54 -16.60 -11.65
C PHE A 214 -11.69 -17.44 -11.09
N ALA A 215 -11.57 -18.77 -11.20
CA ALA A 215 -12.57 -19.70 -10.70
C ALA A 215 -11.92 -20.82 -9.88
N ALA A 216 -12.76 -21.45 -9.07
CA ALA A 216 -12.43 -22.61 -8.27
C ALA A 216 -13.61 -23.59 -8.30
N ASN A 217 -13.35 -24.85 -7.99
CA ASN A 217 -14.36 -25.88 -7.92
C ASN A 217 -14.25 -26.64 -6.60
N ALA A 218 -15.39 -26.97 -6.02
CA ALA A 218 -15.51 -27.86 -4.87
C ALA A 218 -16.45 -29.01 -5.24
N GLY A 219 -15.88 -30.09 -5.79
CA GLY A 219 -16.68 -31.14 -6.41
C GLY A 219 -17.47 -30.58 -7.60
N PRO A 220 -18.81 -30.71 -7.64
CA PRO A 220 -19.63 -30.11 -8.71
C PRO A 220 -19.98 -28.63 -8.49
N LEU A 221 -19.64 -28.04 -7.32
CA LEU A 221 -19.93 -26.64 -7.05
C LEU A 221 -18.86 -25.74 -7.68
N ALA A 222 -19.27 -24.90 -8.62
CA ALA A 222 -18.44 -23.85 -9.18
C ALA A 222 -18.41 -22.62 -8.26
N LEU A 223 -17.24 -22.04 -8.10
CA LEU A 223 -16.99 -20.77 -7.39
C LEU A 223 -16.29 -19.82 -8.35
N ARG A 224 -16.76 -18.59 -8.43
CA ARG A 224 -16.26 -17.57 -9.35
C ARG A 224 -15.81 -16.35 -8.58
N CYS A 225 -14.72 -15.75 -9.03
CA CYS A 225 -14.25 -14.47 -8.54
C CYS A 225 -14.05 -13.58 -9.76
N GLY A 226 -14.88 -12.53 -9.88
CA GLY A 226 -14.85 -11.61 -11.02
C GLY A 226 -13.99 -10.35 -10.79
N ASP A 227 -13.85 -9.91 -9.54
CA ASP A 227 -13.27 -8.62 -9.17
C ASP A 227 -12.37 -8.70 -7.93
N HIS A 228 -11.28 -9.47 -7.99
CA HIS A 228 -10.33 -9.48 -6.90
C HIS A 228 -9.29 -8.37 -7.03
N ASP A 229 -9.20 -7.49 -6.04
CA ASP A 229 -8.26 -6.37 -6.02
C ASP A 229 -6.78 -6.77 -5.82
N GLY A 230 -6.51 -8.06 -5.54
CA GLY A 230 -5.18 -8.57 -5.19
C GLY A 230 -4.88 -8.43 -3.70
N GLY A 231 -4.17 -9.41 -3.13
CA GLY A 231 -3.87 -9.47 -1.69
C GLY A 231 -4.56 -10.64 -0.99
N ARG A 232 -5.25 -10.34 0.11
CA ARG A 232 -5.89 -11.37 0.92
C ARG A 232 -7.12 -11.91 0.21
N LEU A 233 -7.07 -13.19 -0.14
CA LEU A 233 -8.22 -13.95 -0.59
C LEU A 233 -9.03 -14.42 0.63
N ASP A 234 -10.35 -14.22 0.62
CA ASP A 234 -11.24 -14.66 1.69
C ASP A 234 -12.55 -15.24 1.14
N TRP A 235 -13.42 -15.74 2.02
CA TRP A 235 -14.67 -16.41 1.64
C TRP A 235 -15.60 -15.52 0.80
N TYR A 236 -15.62 -14.21 1.07
CA TYR A 236 -16.42 -13.21 0.36
C TYR A 236 -15.86 -12.83 -1.00
N SER A 237 -14.66 -13.32 -1.36
CA SER A 237 -14.09 -13.09 -2.68
C SER A 237 -14.74 -13.94 -3.77
N PHE A 238 -15.56 -14.92 -3.40
CA PHE A 238 -16.21 -15.82 -4.33
C PHE A 238 -17.71 -15.62 -4.34
N ASP A 239 -18.29 -15.72 -5.53
CA ASP A 239 -19.68 -16.05 -5.75
C ASP A 239 -19.76 -17.55 -6.10
N ARG A 240 -20.92 -18.17 -5.87
CA ARG A 240 -21.15 -19.58 -6.15
C ARG A 240 -22.16 -19.78 -7.27
N GLY A 241 -21.93 -20.82 -8.05
CA GLY A 241 -22.95 -21.37 -8.94
C GLY A 241 -24.06 -22.09 -8.17
N THR A 242 -24.94 -22.76 -8.93
CA THR A 242 -26.02 -23.58 -8.38
C THR A 242 -25.46 -24.67 -7.48
N LEU A 243 -26.07 -24.84 -6.30
CA LEU A 243 -25.69 -25.92 -5.42
C LEU A 243 -26.13 -27.28 -5.99
N PRO A 244 -25.26 -28.28 -5.99
CA PRO A 244 -25.67 -29.64 -6.31
C PRO A 244 -26.70 -30.12 -5.28
N ALA A 245 -27.69 -30.90 -5.71
CA ALA A 245 -28.65 -31.51 -4.81
C ALA A 245 -27.91 -32.26 -3.69
N ALA A 246 -28.39 -32.10 -2.45
CA ALA A 246 -27.79 -32.75 -1.29
C ALA A 246 -27.94 -34.28 -1.40
N GLY A 247 -26.98 -34.93 -2.04
CA GLY A 247 -26.86 -36.38 -2.14
C GLY A 247 -25.80 -36.87 -1.17
N GLY A 248 -26.22 -37.30 0.02
CA GLY A 248 -25.29 -37.85 1.02
C GLY A 248 -25.91 -37.93 2.40
N GLN A 249 -25.47 -38.91 3.20
CA GLN A 249 -25.83 -38.98 4.61
C GLN A 249 -25.09 -37.85 5.36
N PRO A 250 -25.77 -37.07 6.22
CA PRO A 250 -25.14 -35.96 6.93
C PRO A 250 -23.94 -36.44 7.73
N ALA A 251 -22.90 -35.61 7.80
CA ALA A 251 -21.71 -35.93 8.57
C ALA A 251 -22.08 -36.18 10.04
N PRO A 252 -21.34 -37.05 10.77
CA PRO A 252 -21.59 -37.24 12.20
C PRO A 252 -21.51 -35.90 12.93
N ALA A 253 -22.48 -35.64 13.81
CA ALA A 253 -22.54 -34.39 14.55
C ALA A 253 -21.41 -34.30 15.58
N VAL A 254 -20.78 -33.13 15.66
CA VAL A 254 -19.80 -32.76 16.68
C VAL A 254 -20.50 -31.91 17.72
N THR A 255 -20.35 -32.27 19.00
CA THR A 255 -20.85 -31.45 20.12
C THR A 255 -19.78 -30.44 20.53
N VAL A 256 -20.19 -29.18 20.64
CA VAL A 256 -19.35 -28.05 21.02
C VAL A 256 -20.04 -27.22 22.11
N HIS A 257 -19.25 -26.46 22.86
CA HIS A 257 -19.75 -25.52 23.86
C HIS A 257 -19.78 -24.10 23.27
N PRO A 258 -20.98 -23.51 23.07
CA PRO A 258 -21.09 -22.13 22.61
C PRO A 258 -20.42 -21.16 23.58
N GLN A 259 -19.79 -20.12 23.05
CA GLN A 259 -19.23 -19.03 23.85
C GLN A 259 -19.87 -17.72 23.40
N PRO A 260 -20.39 -16.87 24.31
CA PRO A 260 -20.87 -15.55 23.91
C PRO A 260 -19.77 -14.78 23.17
N VAL A 261 -20.13 -14.08 22.09
CA VAL A 261 -19.20 -13.22 21.35
C VAL A 261 -18.65 -12.16 22.32
N ARG A 262 -17.33 -11.96 22.29
CA ARG A 262 -16.63 -10.90 23.03
C ARG A 262 -15.57 -10.27 22.12
N TYR A 263 -15.46 -8.95 22.15
CA TYR A 263 -14.47 -8.16 21.42
C TYR A 263 -14.16 -6.89 22.19
N ARG A 264 -13.09 -6.18 21.82
CA ARG A 264 -12.70 -4.93 22.47
C ARG A 264 -13.63 -3.79 22.06
N GLY A 265 -14.01 -2.94 23.01
CA GLY A 265 -15.03 -1.91 22.81
C GLY A 265 -16.46 -2.46 22.70
N MET A 266 -16.69 -3.70 23.14
CA MET A 266 -18.03 -4.25 23.28
C MET A 266 -18.69 -3.69 24.53
N PRO A 267 -19.96 -3.24 24.45
CA PRO A 267 -20.70 -2.84 25.64
C PRO A 267 -20.81 -3.94 26.67
N GLU A 268 -20.50 -3.62 27.92
CA GLU A 268 -20.67 -4.57 29.01
C GLU A 268 -22.17 -4.72 29.33
N PRO A 269 -22.72 -5.94 29.36
CA PRO A 269 -24.15 -6.17 29.57
C PRO A 269 -24.57 -5.96 31.04
N ARG A 270 -23.81 -5.16 31.81
CA ARG A 270 -24.06 -4.90 33.24
C ARG A 270 -24.17 -3.41 33.46
N PHE A 271 -25.25 -3.02 34.12
CA PHE A 271 -25.66 -1.63 34.36
C PHE A 271 -24.64 -0.73 35.12
N TRP A 272 -23.52 -1.27 35.62
CA TRP A 272 -22.52 -0.53 36.40
C TRP A 272 -21.05 -0.80 36.01
N MET A 273 -20.81 -1.33 34.82
CA MET A 273 -19.44 -1.54 34.34
C MET A 273 -19.09 -0.50 33.29
N MET A 274 -18.03 0.28 33.54
CA MET A 274 -17.44 1.16 32.53
C MET A 274 -16.48 0.37 31.67
N GLU A 275 -16.61 0.51 30.35
CA GLU A 275 -15.74 -0.15 29.39
C GLU A 275 -14.31 0.40 29.44
N ALA A 276 -13.34 -0.43 29.10
CA ALA A 276 -11.99 0.03 28.86
C ALA A 276 -11.96 0.84 27.55
N GLY A 277 -11.54 2.10 27.59
CA GLY A 277 -11.55 3.02 26.45
C GLY A 277 -10.44 2.81 25.42
N ASP A 278 -9.95 1.58 25.21
CA ASP A 278 -8.88 1.31 24.23
C ASP A 278 -9.41 1.17 22.79
N VAL A 279 -10.71 0.93 22.61
CA VAL A 279 -11.38 0.86 21.30
C VAL A 279 -12.69 1.63 21.33
N ASN A 280 -12.85 2.59 20.41
CA ASN A 280 -14.10 3.34 20.21
C ASN A 280 -14.64 3.08 18.80
N LEU A 281 -15.68 2.25 18.71
CA LEU A 281 -16.32 1.89 17.45
C LEU A 281 -17.16 3.04 16.85
N ASP A 282 -17.54 4.05 17.64
CA ASP A 282 -18.36 5.16 17.12
C ASP A 282 -17.61 6.04 16.12
N LEU A 283 -16.27 6.02 16.16
CA LEU A 283 -15.42 6.77 15.24
C LEU A 283 -15.58 6.33 13.78
N ILE A 284 -16.02 5.09 13.55
CA ILE A 284 -16.21 4.54 12.20
C ILE A 284 -17.68 4.57 11.75
N ALA A 285 -18.63 4.86 12.64
CA ALA A 285 -20.07 4.79 12.34
C ALA A 285 -20.50 5.73 11.19
N GLY A 286 -19.80 6.85 11.03
CA GLY A 286 -20.07 7.87 10.00
C GLY A 286 -19.33 7.69 8.68
N LEU A 287 -18.49 6.66 8.53
CA LEU A 287 -17.69 6.47 7.31
C LEU A 287 -18.55 6.06 6.12
N ASP A 288 -19.36 5.02 6.30
CA ASP A 288 -20.27 4.49 5.27
C ASP A 288 -21.38 3.61 5.92
N PRO A 289 -22.42 3.22 5.16
CA PRO A 289 -23.51 2.40 5.67
C PRO A 289 -23.09 1.03 6.23
N ALA A 290 -22.02 0.41 5.73
CA ALA A 290 -21.57 -0.89 6.21
C ALA A 290 -20.93 -0.76 7.60
N HIS A 291 -20.11 0.26 7.82
CA HIS A 291 -19.58 0.57 9.15
C HIS A 291 -20.70 0.99 10.11
N ALA A 292 -21.70 1.77 9.65
CA ALA A 292 -22.87 2.10 10.47
C ALA A 292 -23.64 0.84 10.93
N LEU A 293 -23.83 -0.14 10.03
CA LEU A 293 -24.44 -1.43 10.35
C LEU A 293 -23.61 -2.23 11.34
N LEU A 294 -22.27 -2.27 11.17
CA LEU A 294 -21.36 -2.95 12.09
C LEU A 294 -21.43 -2.34 13.50
N VAL A 295 -21.39 -1.01 13.61
CA VAL A 295 -21.47 -0.31 14.89
C VAL A 295 -22.82 -0.53 15.56
N ARG A 296 -23.91 -0.48 14.78
CA ARG A 296 -25.25 -0.80 15.29
C ARG A 296 -25.35 -2.25 15.76
N PHE A 297 -24.79 -3.19 15.02
CA PHE A 297 -24.68 -4.59 15.43
C PHE A 297 -23.92 -4.73 16.76
N ALA A 298 -22.73 -4.11 16.82
CA ALA A 298 -21.88 -4.17 17.99
C ALA A 298 -22.61 -3.65 19.24
N HIS A 299 -23.27 -2.49 19.15
CA HIS A 299 -23.91 -1.87 20.30
C HIS A 299 -25.27 -2.46 20.69
N ALA A 300 -26.09 -2.85 19.71
CA ALA A 300 -27.48 -3.19 19.97
C ALA A 300 -27.81 -4.69 19.91
N TYR A 301 -26.97 -5.50 19.27
CA TYR A 301 -27.32 -6.90 18.95
C TYR A 301 -26.24 -7.93 19.33
N SER A 302 -25.03 -7.49 19.70
CA SER A 302 -23.91 -8.42 19.91
C SER A 302 -24.04 -9.32 21.14
N ASN A 303 -24.93 -8.99 22.09
CA ASN A 303 -25.21 -9.75 23.30
C ASN A 303 -25.90 -11.10 23.05
N ASP A 304 -26.57 -11.27 21.90
CA ASP A 304 -27.32 -12.49 21.55
C ASP A 304 -26.55 -13.42 20.59
N TRP A 305 -25.25 -13.19 20.41
CA TRP A 305 -24.41 -13.93 19.47
C TRP A 305 -23.45 -14.88 20.17
N PHE A 306 -23.32 -16.08 19.62
CA PHE A 306 -22.44 -17.13 20.15
C PHE A 306 -21.44 -17.61 19.09
N LEU A 307 -20.22 -17.88 19.53
CA LEU A 307 -19.17 -18.53 18.78
C LEU A 307 -19.21 -20.04 19.04
N LEU A 308 -19.29 -20.82 17.97
CA LEU A 308 -19.20 -22.28 17.99
C LEU A 308 -17.85 -22.67 17.35
N PRO A 309 -16.84 -23.05 18.15
CA PRO A 309 -15.53 -23.40 17.60
C PRO A 309 -15.59 -24.77 16.92
N VAL A 310 -15.32 -24.82 15.62
CA VAL A 310 -15.34 -26.06 14.84
C VAL A 310 -14.04 -26.19 14.07
N GLN A 311 -13.40 -27.36 14.17
CA GLN A 311 -12.23 -27.68 13.39
C GLN A 311 -12.64 -28.27 12.04
N VAL A 312 -12.33 -27.56 10.97
CA VAL A 312 -12.61 -27.99 9.60
C VAL A 312 -11.32 -28.01 8.78
N ARG A 313 -11.28 -28.88 7.78
CA ARG A 313 -10.23 -28.82 6.75
C ARG A 313 -10.54 -27.66 5.78
N PRO A 314 -9.52 -27.07 5.14
CA PRO A 314 -9.73 -26.13 4.03
C PRO A 314 -10.62 -26.71 2.94
N GLY A 315 -11.59 -25.92 2.47
CA GLY A 315 -12.58 -26.31 1.49
C GLY A 315 -13.86 -25.49 1.58
N VAL A 316 -14.86 -25.87 0.79
CA VAL A 316 -16.23 -25.41 1.00
C VAL A 316 -16.80 -26.16 2.19
N VAL A 317 -17.21 -25.40 3.19
CA VAL A 317 -17.78 -25.87 4.44
C VAL A 317 -19.28 -25.65 4.37
N ARG A 318 -20.07 -26.71 4.51
CA ARG A 318 -21.53 -26.62 4.60
C ARG A 318 -21.98 -27.08 5.97
N ILE A 319 -22.75 -26.25 6.64
CA ILE A 319 -23.45 -26.64 7.86
C ILE A 319 -24.70 -27.42 7.44
N ASP A 320 -24.66 -28.74 7.64
CA ASP A 320 -25.76 -29.64 7.25
C ASP A 320 -26.89 -29.59 8.29
N ARG A 321 -26.54 -29.47 9.57
CA ARG A 321 -27.50 -29.40 10.68
C ARG A 321 -26.89 -28.70 11.89
N LEU A 322 -27.68 -27.87 12.56
CA LEU A 322 -27.34 -27.27 13.85
C LEU A 322 -28.51 -27.48 14.82
N THR A 323 -28.24 -28.14 15.93
CA THR A 323 -29.18 -28.26 17.05
C THR A 323 -28.53 -27.69 18.30
N VAL A 324 -29.24 -26.84 19.01
CA VAL A 324 -28.76 -26.26 20.27
C VAL A 324 -29.57 -26.83 21.44
N THR A 325 -28.91 -27.02 22.57
CA THR A 325 -29.54 -27.41 23.82
C THR A 325 -29.35 -26.30 24.83
N ASP A 326 -30.45 -25.85 25.41
CA ASP A 326 -30.41 -24.80 26.42
C ASP A 326 -30.16 -25.38 27.84
N VAL A 327 -30.05 -24.49 28.83
CA VAL A 327 -29.85 -24.87 30.25
C VAL A 327 -31.04 -25.61 30.88
N PHE A 328 -32.22 -25.57 30.27
CA PHE A 328 -33.41 -26.31 30.72
C PHE A 328 -33.52 -27.69 30.06
N GLY A 329 -32.65 -27.98 29.09
CA GLY A 329 -32.62 -29.24 28.35
C GLY A 329 -33.49 -29.22 27.09
N ASP A 330 -34.06 -28.08 26.74
CA ASP A 330 -34.84 -27.93 25.50
C ASP A 330 -33.89 -27.98 24.30
N VAL A 331 -34.27 -28.78 23.30
CA VAL A 331 -33.49 -28.98 22.08
C VAL A 331 -34.18 -28.25 20.94
N VAL A 332 -33.48 -27.29 20.35
CA VAL A 332 -33.98 -26.48 19.24
C VAL A 332 -33.10 -26.72 18.01
N GLU A 333 -33.74 -27.09 16.89
CA GLU A 333 -33.07 -27.11 15.60
C GLU A 333 -33.02 -25.69 15.03
N VAL A 334 -31.82 -25.23 14.71
CA VAL A 334 -31.58 -23.87 14.21
C VAL A 334 -31.46 -23.94 12.68
N PRO A 335 -32.47 -23.46 11.93
CA PRO A 335 -32.37 -23.39 10.48
C PRO A 335 -31.35 -22.33 10.05
N ALA A 336 -30.86 -22.43 8.80
CA ALA A 336 -30.06 -21.36 8.23
C ALA A 336 -30.89 -20.07 8.08
N ALA A 337 -30.25 -18.91 8.25
CA ALA A 337 -30.92 -17.61 8.15
C ALA A 337 -31.65 -17.44 6.81
N ALA A 338 -31.02 -17.81 5.68
CA ALA A 338 -31.65 -17.75 4.37
C ALA A 338 -32.93 -18.59 4.25
N ALA A 339 -33.05 -19.71 4.99
CA ALA A 339 -34.27 -20.52 5.01
C ALA A 339 -35.39 -19.84 5.82
N VAL A 340 -35.04 -19.06 6.84
CA VAL A 340 -36.00 -18.27 7.63
C VAL A 340 -36.47 -17.03 6.85
N ASP A 341 -35.54 -16.35 6.16
CA ASP A 341 -35.82 -15.13 5.41
C ASP A 341 -36.65 -15.38 4.14
N GLY A 342 -36.59 -16.60 3.60
CA GLY A 342 -37.41 -17.01 2.45
C GLY A 342 -37.18 -16.12 1.23
N THR A 343 -38.24 -15.49 0.72
CA THR A 343 -38.13 -14.58 -0.44
C THR A 343 -37.35 -13.30 -0.13
N LEU A 344 -37.16 -12.93 1.14
CA LEU A 344 -36.36 -11.78 1.58
C LEU A 344 -34.85 -12.07 1.64
N ALA A 345 -34.45 -13.34 1.39
CA ALA A 345 -33.06 -13.78 1.44
C ALA A 345 -32.18 -13.26 0.28
N HIS A 346 -32.58 -12.20 -0.42
CA HIS A 346 -31.76 -11.56 -1.47
C HIS A 346 -30.58 -10.77 -0.87
N TRP A 347 -30.70 -10.31 0.38
CA TRP A 347 -29.56 -9.76 1.13
C TRP A 347 -29.12 -10.76 2.19
N ARG A 348 -27.88 -11.25 2.10
CA ARG A 348 -27.36 -12.26 3.02
C ARG A 348 -26.05 -11.81 3.62
N LEU A 349 -25.99 -11.78 4.96
CA LEU A 349 -24.76 -11.54 5.69
C LEU A 349 -24.13 -12.90 6.03
N TRP A 350 -22.82 -13.03 5.80
CA TRP A 350 -22.01 -14.23 6.09
C TRP A 350 -22.19 -15.42 5.14
N GLU A 351 -23.05 -15.35 4.12
CA GLU A 351 -23.17 -16.38 3.08
C GLU A 351 -22.50 -15.94 1.78
N ILE A 352 -22.06 -16.92 0.99
CA ILE A 352 -21.55 -16.68 -0.35
C ILE A 352 -22.72 -16.38 -1.29
N THR A 353 -22.61 -15.27 -2.01
CA THR A 353 -23.55 -14.84 -3.05
C THR A 353 -23.72 -15.91 -4.11
N ALA A 354 -24.96 -16.15 -4.55
CA ALA A 354 -25.24 -17.04 -5.67
C ALA A 354 -25.34 -16.24 -6.98
N ASP A 355 -24.76 -16.75 -8.07
CA ASP A 355 -24.79 -16.13 -9.40
C ASP A 355 -26.23 -15.90 -9.90
N GLU A 356 -27.15 -16.81 -9.55
CA GLU A 356 -28.58 -16.70 -9.86
C GLU A 356 -29.40 -16.84 -8.57
N VAL A 357 -30.23 -15.85 -8.28
CA VAL A 357 -31.20 -15.91 -7.18
C VAL A 357 -32.39 -16.75 -7.64
N ALA A 358 -32.26 -18.07 -7.59
CA ALA A 358 -33.42 -18.94 -7.75
C ALA A 358 -34.39 -18.71 -6.58
N GLU A 359 -35.69 -18.60 -6.86
CA GLU A 359 -36.77 -18.38 -5.87
C GLU A 359 -36.79 -19.41 -4.72
N ALA A 360 -36.10 -20.55 -4.89
CA ALA A 360 -36.02 -21.63 -3.91
C ALA A 360 -34.58 -22.14 -3.74
N ASP A 361 -33.60 -21.25 -3.58
CA ASP A 361 -32.29 -21.67 -3.10
C ASP A 361 -32.32 -21.79 -1.56
N GLY A 362 -32.95 -22.87 -1.06
CA GLY A 362 -32.97 -23.30 0.36
C GLY A 362 -31.59 -23.72 0.89
N ALA A 363 -30.56 -23.05 0.39
CA ALA A 363 -29.15 -23.33 0.51
C ALA A 363 -28.62 -22.89 1.87
N LEU A 364 -28.69 -23.84 2.79
CA LEU A 364 -28.15 -23.85 4.13
C LEU A 364 -26.66 -23.49 4.20
N GLY A 365 -26.30 -22.39 4.88
CA GLY A 365 -25.08 -22.28 5.69
C GLY A 365 -23.74 -22.56 4.99
N VAL A 366 -23.65 -22.40 3.66
CA VAL A 366 -22.41 -22.65 2.91
C VAL A 366 -21.42 -21.52 3.19
N ARG A 367 -20.18 -21.89 3.49
CA ARG A 367 -19.04 -21.02 3.73
C ARG A 367 -17.86 -21.55 2.92
N VAL A 368 -16.97 -20.68 2.45
CA VAL A 368 -15.69 -21.09 1.90
C VAL A 368 -14.65 -20.90 2.99
N PHE A 369 -13.96 -21.96 3.37
CA PHE A 369 -12.81 -21.87 4.24
C PHE A 369 -11.55 -22.10 3.42
N LEU A 370 -10.84 -21.02 3.13
CA LEU A 370 -9.61 -21.08 2.35
C LEU A 370 -8.47 -21.67 3.18
N PRO A 371 -7.53 -22.39 2.55
CA PRO A 371 -6.33 -22.82 3.25
C PRO A 371 -5.60 -21.61 3.81
N PRO A 372 -5.17 -21.65 5.09
CA PRO A 372 -4.46 -20.53 5.69
C PRO A 372 -3.13 -20.35 4.97
N ASN A 373 -2.99 -19.25 4.23
CA ASN A 373 -1.70 -18.81 3.70
C ASN A 373 -1.19 -17.70 4.61
N PRO A 374 0.07 -17.76 5.08
CA PRO A 374 0.65 -16.60 5.74
C PRO A 374 0.66 -15.42 4.76
N PRO A 375 0.44 -14.18 5.24
CA PRO A 375 0.51 -13.02 4.38
C PRO A 375 1.91 -12.96 3.74
N PRO A 376 2.01 -12.72 2.42
CA PRO A 376 3.30 -12.60 1.78
C PRO A 376 4.07 -11.40 2.32
N LEU A 377 5.40 -11.50 2.32
CA LEU A 377 6.26 -10.33 2.47
C LEU A 377 6.11 -9.46 1.24
N GLU A 378 5.83 -8.18 1.44
CA GLU A 378 5.67 -7.21 0.36
C GLU A 378 6.94 -6.36 0.22
N GLY A 379 7.42 -6.22 -1.01
CA GLY A 379 8.54 -5.37 -1.37
C GLY A 379 8.12 -3.90 -1.57
N PRO A 380 9.07 -3.03 -1.93
CA PRO A 380 8.74 -1.64 -2.28
C PRO A 380 7.84 -1.57 -3.52
N VAL A 381 7.07 -0.50 -3.60
CA VAL A 381 6.28 -0.13 -4.78
C VAL A 381 7.23 0.07 -5.96
N LEU A 382 6.98 -0.68 -7.03
CA LEU A 382 7.73 -0.60 -8.29
C LEU A 382 7.12 0.43 -9.23
N GLU A 383 5.80 0.56 -9.16
CA GLU A 383 4.99 1.41 -10.00
C GLU A 383 3.70 1.74 -9.26
N GLU A 384 3.22 2.97 -9.40
CA GLU A 384 1.97 3.45 -8.80
C GLU A 384 1.24 4.39 -9.75
N SER A 385 -0.03 4.08 -10.00
CA SER A 385 -0.93 4.89 -10.79
C SER A 385 -2.22 5.16 -10.02
N VAL A 386 -2.74 6.38 -10.13
CA VAL A 386 -4.05 6.76 -9.60
C VAL A 386 -5.00 6.98 -10.77
N LEU A 387 -6.13 6.30 -10.74
CA LEU A 387 -7.27 6.59 -11.61
C LEU A 387 -8.23 7.48 -10.83
N ALA A 388 -8.64 8.62 -11.38
CA ALA A 388 -9.55 9.52 -10.69
C ALA A 388 -10.44 10.28 -11.66
N ARG A 389 -11.63 10.65 -11.20
CA ARG A 389 -12.55 11.52 -11.94
C ARG A 389 -12.25 12.98 -11.62
N ASP A 390 -12.36 13.83 -12.63
CA ASP A 390 -12.29 15.29 -12.53
C ASP A 390 -13.62 15.85 -13.03
N GLU A 391 -14.53 16.07 -12.09
CA GLU A 391 -15.90 16.53 -12.35
C GLU A 391 -15.93 17.94 -12.97
N LEU A 392 -14.93 18.78 -12.69
CA LEU A 392 -14.85 20.13 -13.26
C LEU A 392 -14.43 20.10 -14.73
N ALA A 393 -13.49 19.21 -15.08
CA ALA A 393 -13.08 19.03 -16.46
C ALA A 393 -14.02 18.11 -17.26
N ASN A 394 -14.91 17.37 -16.59
CA ASN A 394 -15.70 16.28 -17.15
C ASN A 394 -14.81 15.22 -17.84
N LEU A 395 -13.70 14.87 -17.17
CA LEU A 395 -12.70 13.91 -17.63
C LEU A 395 -12.38 12.91 -16.52
N GLY A 396 -11.82 11.76 -16.89
CA GLY A 396 -11.03 10.94 -15.98
C GLY A 396 -9.54 11.22 -16.16
N TRP A 397 -8.73 10.76 -15.21
CA TRP A 397 -7.28 10.86 -15.28
C TRP A 397 -6.63 9.53 -14.92
N VAL A 398 -5.60 9.15 -15.67
CA VAL A 398 -4.53 8.25 -15.22
C VAL A 398 -3.38 9.13 -14.76
N ILE A 399 -2.97 8.98 -13.51
CA ILE A 399 -1.88 9.74 -12.90
C ILE A 399 -0.80 8.75 -12.50
N GLU A 400 0.30 8.71 -13.23
CA GLU A 400 1.46 7.90 -12.90
C GLU A 400 2.27 8.62 -11.82
N THR A 401 2.12 8.23 -10.56
CA THR A 401 2.88 8.89 -9.48
C THR A 401 4.29 8.33 -9.38
N THR A 402 4.43 7.02 -9.59
CA THR A 402 5.70 6.31 -9.60
C THR A 402 5.76 5.41 -10.82
N THR A 403 6.82 5.52 -11.63
CA THR A 403 7.07 4.57 -12.72
C THR A 403 8.47 3.98 -12.60
N PRO A 404 8.71 2.76 -13.10
CA PRO A 404 10.08 2.32 -13.31
C PRO A 404 10.75 3.27 -14.32
N ASP A 405 12.00 3.64 -14.05
CA ASP A 405 12.90 4.11 -15.10
C ASP A 405 13.39 2.93 -15.95
N GLU A 406 14.19 3.23 -16.95
CA GLU A 406 14.74 2.23 -17.87
C GLU A 406 15.78 1.29 -17.21
N ASP A 407 16.22 1.62 -15.99
CA ASP A 407 17.02 0.76 -15.13
C ASP A 407 16.15 -0.14 -14.23
N GLY A 408 14.84 0.07 -14.22
CA GLY A 408 13.87 -0.62 -13.36
C GLY A 408 13.79 -0.07 -11.94
N ASN A 409 14.38 1.10 -11.67
CA ASN A 409 14.25 1.79 -10.40
C ASN A 409 12.96 2.63 -10.36
N PRO A 410 12.24 2.67 -9.23
CA PRO A 410 11.08 3.54 -9.10
C PRO A 410 11.48 5.02 -9.15
N VAL A 411 10.84 5.79 -10.01
CA VAL A 411 11.00 7.24 -10.15
C VAL A 411 9.69 7.94 -9.80
N ASP A 412 9.78 8.91 -8.90
CA ASP A 412 8.70 9.85 -8.61
C ASP A 412 8.50 10.79 -9.80
N ARG A 413 7.35 10.67 -10.46
CA ARG A 413 7.08 11.40 -11.70
C ARG A 413 6.86 12.88 -11.48
N ASN A 414 6.28 13.28 -10.35
CA ASN A 414 6.14 14.69 -10.00
C ASN A 414 7.52 15.34 -9.83
N ARG A 415 8.45 14.68 -9.14
CA ARG A 415 9.83 15.21 -9.02
C ARG A 415 10.57 15.27 -10.33
N ARG A 416 10.48 14.22 -11.14
CA ARG A 416 11.09 14.21 -12.47
C ARG A 416 10.55 15.38 -13.30
N TRP A 417 9.24 15.58 -13.27
CA TRP A 417 8.59 16.69 -13.97
C TRP A 417 9.08 18.06 -13.48
N LEU A 418 9.13 18.29 -12.16
CA LEU A 418 9.67 19.52 -11.57
C LEU A 418 11.15 19.75 -11.92
N HIS A 419 11.96 18.69 -11.97
CA HIS A 419 13.38 18.76 -12.30
C HIS A 419 13.65 19.07 -13.78
N LEU A 420 12.81 18.54 -14.68
CA LEU A 420 12.94 18.74 -16.12
C LEU A 420 12.44 20.10 -16.60
N ARG A 421 11.70 20.84 -15.76
CA ARG A 421 11.30 22.21 -16.07
C ARG A 421 12.52 23.13 -16.12
N GLY A 422 12.72 23.75 -17.27
CA GLY A 422 13.81 24.72 -17.47
C GLY A 422 13.52 26.05 -16.76
N PRO A 423 14.56 26.84 -16.41
CA PRO A 423 14.39 28.20 -15.86
C PRO A 423 13.65 29.18 -16.79
N SER A 424 13.51 28.82 -18.07
CA SER A 424 12.80 29.56 -19.12
C SER A 424 11.34 29.13 -19.31
N ASP A 425 10.81 28.29 -18.41
CA ASP A 425 9.39 27.97 -18.37
C ASP A 425 8.61 29.24 -18.00
N PRO A 426 7.67 29.72 -18.83
CA PRO A 426 6.85 30.89 -18.52
C PRO A 426 5.88 30.67 -17.34
N ALA A 427 5.79 29.46 -16.79
CA ALA A 427 5.18 29.20 -15.49
C ALA A 427 6.15 29.43 -14.29
N TYR A 428 7.46 29.56 -14.57
CA TYR A 428 8.57 29.74 -13.63
C TYR A 428 9.15 31.17 -13.64
N HIS A 429 8.39 32.19 -14.05
CA HIS A 429 8.82 33.59 -13.92
C HIS A 429 8.17 34.26 -12.70
N PRO A 430 8.69 34.05 -11.46
CA PRO A 430 8.24 34.80 -10.29
C PRO A 430 8.69 36.26 -10.47
N GLY A 431 7.77 37.12 -10.90
CA GLY A 431 8.01 38.55 -11.05
C GLY A 431 7.33 39.20 -12.26
N GLU A 432 6.99 38.46 -13.30
CA GLU A 432 6.24 39.01 -14.43
C GLU A 432 4.73 39.00 -14.15
N ARG A 433 4.21 40.14 -13.69
CA ARG A 433 2.80 40.47 -13.89
C ARG A 433 2.58 40.81 -15.36
N SER A 434 2.40 39.82 -16.22
CA SER A 434 1.79 40.06 -17.54
C SER A 434 0.28 39.85 -17.43
N GLY A 435 -0.45 40.93 -17.17
CA GLY A 435 -1.92 40.96 -17.28
C GLY A 435 -2.45 40.75 -18.70
N ASP A 436 -1.58 40.58 -19.70
CA ASP A 436 -1.91 40.71 -21.12
C ASP A 436 -1.71 39.42 -21.94
N THR A 437 -1.25 38.33 -21.34
CA THR A 437 -1.09 37.04 -22.04
C THR A 437 -2.35 36.19 -21.88
N TYR A 438 -3.14 36.12 -22.96
CA TYR A 438 -4.20 35.12 -23.10
C TYR A 438 -3.57 33.73 -23.33
N ARG A 439 -3.97 32.76 -22.52
CA ARG A 439 -3.66 31.34 -22.72
C ARG A 439 -4.95 30.60 -23.00
N LEU A 440 -4.98 29.87 -24.11
CA LEU A 440 -6.10 28.99 -24.45
C LEU A 440 -6.31 27.90 -23.39
N GLY A 441 -5.23 27.39 -22.78
CA GLY A 441 -5.28 26.39 -21.72
C GLY A 441 -4.05 26.41 -20.82
N THR A 442 -4.19 25.99 -19.56
CA THR A 442 -3.06 25.70 -18.66
C THR A 442 -2.38 24.38 -19.02
N ALA A 443 -1.08 24.25 -18.72
CA ALA A 443 -0.36 23.02 -18.96
C ALA A 443 -0.68 21.96 -17.88
N VAL A 444 -0.70 20.70 -18.30
CA VAL A 444 -0.91 19.53 -17.45
C VAL A 444 0.43 18.80 -17.27
N PRO A 445 0.74 18.24 -16.08
CA PRO A 445 1.98 17.52 -15.90
C PRO A 445 2.13 16.30 -16.81
N ASP A 446 3.36 15.95 -17.16
CA ASP A 446 3.68 14.93 -18.18
C ASP A 446 3.28 13.50 -17.79
N TYR A 447 2.98 13.29 -16.50
CA TYR A 447 2.59 12.03 -15.90
C TYR A 447 1.07 11.91 -15.66
N TRP A 448 0.30 12.88 -16.13
CA TRP A 448 -1.15 12.83 -16.17
C TRP A 448 -1.58 12.50 -17.61
N ARG A 449 -2.55 11.61 -17.75
CA ARG A 449 -3.15 11.25 -19.03
C ARG A 449 -4.66 11.32 -18.92
N PRO A 450 -5.34 12.11 -19.78
CA PRO A 450 -6.78 12.22 -19.73
C PRO A 450 -7.42 10.91 -20.17
N LEU A 451 -8.51 10.56 -19.51
CA LEU A 451 -9.44 9.53 -19.90
C LEU A 451 -10.73 10.21 -20.36
N VAL A 452 -11.25 9.78 -21.50
CA VAL A 452 -12.54 10.24 -22.05
C VAL A 452 -13.47 9.05 -22.24
N ASP A 453 -14.77 9.30 -22.29
CA ASP A 453 -15.73 8.28 -22.73
C ASP A 453 -15.37 7.84 -24.17
N SER A 454 -15.34 6.53 -24.40
CA SER A 454 -15.14 5.91 -25.70
C SER A 454 -16.31 6.16 -26.65
N GLY A 455 -17.48 6.55 -26.12
CA GLY A 455 -18.72 6.76 -26.86
C GLY A 455 -19.38 5.45 -27.30
N ASP A 456 -18.94 4.31 -26.77
CA ASP A 456 -19.60 3.02 -26.99
C ASP A 456 -20.81 2.83 -26.04
N ASN A 457 -21.69 1.87 -26.34
CA ASN A 457 -22.88 1.60 -25.52
C ASN A 457 -22.54 1.11 -24.08
N ARG A 458 -21.27 0.87 -23.77
CA ARG A 458 -20.79 0.46 -22.44
C ARG A 458 -20.13 1.61 -21.68
N HIS A 459 -20.07 2.82 -22.26
CA HIS A 459 -19.54 4.04 -21.64
C HIS A 459 -18.16 3.87 -21.02
N ARG A 460 -17.24 3.21 -21.72
CA ARG A 460 -15.92 2.89 -21.18
C ARG A 460 -14.95 4.06 -21.31
N TRP A 461 -14.03 4.16 -20.36
CA TRP A 461 -12.94 5.13 -20.43
C TRP A 461 -11.87 4.67 -21.42
N GLN A 462 -11.36 5.60 -22.22
CA GLN A 462 -10.21 5.40 -23.09
C GLN A 462 -9.19 6.52 -22.90
N PRO A 463 -7.87 6.23 -22.96
CA PRO A 463 -6.85 7.26 -22.96
C PRO A 463 -7.02 8.24 -24.13
N ALA A 464 -6.86 9.52 -23.85
CA ALA A 464 -6.83 10.59 -24.83
C ALA A 464 -5.45 11.27 -24.85
N SER A 465 -5.12 11.87 -26.00
CA SER A 465 -3.93 12.69 -26.14
C SER A 465 -4.16 14.10 -25.60
N VAL A 466 -3.13 14.68 -24.98
CA VAL A 466 -3.13 16.10 -24.61
C VAL A 466 -2.73 16.92 -25.84
N PRO A 467 -3.39 18.05 -26.16
CA PRO A 467 -3.04 18.87 -27.31
C PRO A 467 -1.57 19.34 -27.29
N PRO A 468 -0.90 19.44 -28.46
CA PRO A 468 0.45 19.99 -28.54
C PRO A 468 0.53 21.39 -27.91
N GLY A 469 1.46 21.59 -26.97
CA GLY A 469 1.61 22.84 -26.22
C GLY A 469 0.89 22.91 -24.87
N ALA A 470 0.03 21.93 -24.54
CA ALA A 470 -0.57 21.78 -23.20
C ALA A 470 0.16 20.76 -22.30
N ALA A 471 1.13 20.02 -22.84
CA ALA A 471 2.09 19.22 -22.07
C ALA A 471 3.49 19.86 -22.19
N GLU A 472 4.08 20.27 -21.07
CA GLU A 472 5.36 20.98 -21.02
C GLU A 472 6.60 20.07 -21.05
N VAL A 473 6.45 18.80 -21.46
CA VAL A 473 7.55 17.82 -21.55
C VAL A 473 7.35 16.96 -22.81
N PRO A 474 8.44 16.51 -23.49
CA PRO A 474 8.38 15.72 -24.73
C PRO A 474 7.43 14.51 -24.66
N GLU A 475 7.00 14.03 -25.84
CA GLU A 475 6.03 12.92 -26.04
C GLU A 475 6.38 11.60 -25.32
N ASP A 476 7.60 11.46 -24.78
CA ASP A 476 8.11 10.32 -24.02
C ASP A 476 7.51 10.19 -22.59
N GLY A 477 6.45 10.93 -22.26
CA GLY A 477 5.88 11.03 -20.92
C GLY A 477 5.13 9.79 -20.39
N LEU A 478 5.19 8.65 -21.09
CA LEU A 478 4.51 7.41 -20.71
C LEU A 478 5.54 6.35 -20.34
N ALA A 479 5.51 5.84 -19.11
CA ALA A 479 6.48 4.85 -18.65
C ALA A 479 5.88 3.70 -17.82
N GLY A 480 4.63 3.81 -17.38
CA GLY A 480 3.93 2.79 -16.61
C GLY A 480 3.46 1.58 -17.43
N HIS A 481 3.24 0.47 -16.73
CA HIS A 481 2.75 -0.81 -17.23
C HIS A 481 1.41 -1.21 -16.59
N LEU A 482 0.95 -0.52 -15.53
CA LEU A 482 -0.30 -0.80 -14.84
C LEU A 482 -1.50 -0.52 -15.75
N VAL A 483 -1.49 0.62 -16.44
CA VAL A 483 -2.48 1.00 -17.45
C VAL A 483 -1.75 1.08 -18.79
N PRO A 484 -2.00 0.17 -19.74
CA PRO A 484 -1.44 0.28 -21.08
C PRO A 484 -1.79 1.63 -21.69
N HIS A 485 -0.83 2.23 -22.36
CA HIS A 485 -1.01 3.51 -23.03
C HIS A 485 -1.25 3.32 -24.53
N ASP A 486 -2.16 2.41 -24.86
CA ASP A 486 -2.58 2.11 -26.23
C ASP A 486 -3.97 2.74 -26.48
N PRO A 487 -4.23 3.38 -27.64
CA PRO A 487 -5.57 3.76 -28.08
C PRO A 487 -6.63 2.65 -28.00
N ALA A 488 -6.24 1.37 -27.99
CA ALA A 488 -7.13 0.22 -27.78
C ALA A 488 -7.51 -0.02 -26.31
N THR A 489 -6.86 0.64 -25.36
CA THR A 489 -7.14 0.51 -23.92
C THR A 489 -8.56 0.96 -23.62
N ARG A 490 -9.32 0.12 -22.94
CA ARG A 490 -10.66 0.42 -22.44
C ARG A 490 -10.68 0.09 -20.96
N LEU A 491 -11.26 0.96 -20.14
CA LEU A 491 -11.49 0.73 -18.72
C LEU A 491 -12.99 0.83 -18.44
N ALA A 492 -13.55 -0.12 -17.68
CA ALA A 492 -14.96 -0.09 -17.31
C ALA A 492 -15.28 1.13 -16.42
N ASP A 493 -16.41 1.80 -16.65
CA ASP A 493 -16.78 3.04 -15.94
C ASP A 493 -16.87 2.85 -14.44
N GLU A 494 -17.46 1.72 -14.02
CA GLU A 494 -17.71 1.38 -12.62
C GLU A 494 -16.40 1.17 -11.83
N GLN A 495 -15.28 0.99 -12.54
CA GLN A 495 -13.98 0.74 -11.91
C GLN A 495 -13.27 2.01 -11.50
N ILE A 496 -13.66 3.18 -12.05
CA ILE A 496 -13.15 4.48 -11.63
C ILE A 496 -14.17 5.10 -10.69
N ALA A 497 -14.11 4.72 -9.40
CA ALA A 497 -15.00 5.28 -8.39
C ALA A 497 -14.75 6.79 -8.17
N ARG A 498 -15.74 7.49 -7.60
CA ARG A 498 -15.63 8.92 -7.24
C ARG A 498 -14.44 9.22 -6.32
N GLY A 499 -14.15 8.33 -5.38
CA GLY A 499 -12.98 8.45 -4.49
C GLY A 499 -11.64 8.19 -5.17
N GLY A 500 -11.64 7.89 -6.48
CA GLY A 500 -10.48 7.42 -7.21
C GLY A 500 -10.10 5.98 -6.86
N VAL A 501 -9.12 5.46 -7.59
CA VAL A 501 -8.56 4.13 -7.42
C VAL A 501 -7.05 4.24 -7.48
N ARG A 502 -6.38 3.69 -6.46
CA ARG A 502 -4.93 3.57 -6.41
C ARG A 502 -4.54 2.17 -6.85
N MET A 503 -3.66 2.08 -7.84
CA MET A 503 -3.09 0.83 -8.31
C MET A 503 -1.60 0.83 -8.07
N VAL A 504 -1.08 -0.28 -7.57
CA VAL A 504 0.35 -0.46 -7.34
C VAL A 504 0.83 -1.78 -7.89
N ARG A 505 2.09 -1.79 -8.29
CA ARG A 505 2.83 -2.97 -8.71
C ARG A 505 3.92 -3.25 -7.69
N VAL A 506 3.94 -4.45 -7.13
CA VAL A 506 4.85 -4.83 -6.02
C VAL A 506 5.44 -6.21 -6.25
N ASN A 507 6.65 -6.44 -5.75
CA ASN A 507 7.18 -7.80 -5.61
C ASN A 507 6.70 -8.40 -4.28
N ARG A 508 6.26 -9.65 -4.31
CA ARG A 508 5.85 -10.43 -3.13
C ARG A 508 6.72 -11.66 -2.96
N LEU A 509 6.94 -12.04 -1.71
CA LEU A 509 7.69 -13.24 -1.34
C LEU A 509 6.90 -14.02 -0.28
N LEU A 510 6.58 -15.25 -0.61
CA LEU A 510 5.99 -16.20 0.32
C LEU A 510 7.03 -17.25 0.68
N HIS A 511 7.11 -17.56 1.97
CA HIS A 511 7.87 -18.70 2.46
C HIS A 511 6.90 -19.81 2.85
N ASP A 512 6.96 -20.92 2.13
CA ASP A 512 6.32 -22.18 2.48
C ASP A 512 7.37 -23.11 3.12
N ARG A 513 6.93 -24.20 3.79
CA ARG A 513 7.79 -25.09 4.60
C ARG A 513 9.09 -25.50 3.90
N ASP A 514 9.04 -25.75 2.59
CA ASP A 514 10.19 -26.23 1.80
C ASP A 514 10.58 -25.28 0.66
N ARG A 515 9.87 -24.14 0.48
CA ARG A 515 9.97 -23.33 -0.75
C ARG A 515 9.91 -21.83 -0.48
N ARG A 516 10.58 -21.07 -1.33
CA ARG A 516 10.44 -19.61 -1.43
C ARG A 516 9.84 -19.30 -2.79
N ILE A 517 8.69 -18.62 -2.79
CA ILE A 517 7.97 -18.29 -4.01
C ILE A 517 7.95 -16.77 -4.10
N GLY A 518 8.64 -16.23 -5.11
CA GLY A 518 8.62 -14.80 -5.43
C GLY A 518 7.78 -14.55 -6.67
N TRP A 519 6.92 -13.53 -6.63
CA TRP A 519 6.14 -13.10 -7.79
C TRP A 519 5.96 -11.59 -7.79
N ARG A 520 5.58 -11.04 -8.95
CA ARG A 520 5.14 -9.66 -9.06
C ARG A 520 3.62 -9.64 -9.10
N ALA A 521 3.01 -8.78 -8.32
CA ALA A 521 1.57 -8.63 -8.22
C ALA A 521 1.18 -7.17 -8.50
N ARG A 522 -0.05 -7.01 -8.97
CA ARG A 522 -0.78 -5.75 -9.01
C ARG A 522 -1.73 -5.75 -7.83
N THR A 523 -1.94 -4.60 -7.21
CA THR A 523 -3.00 -4.46 -6.21
C THR A 523 -3.76 -3.19 -6.46
N ARG A 524 -5.07 -3.27 -6.26
CA ARG A 524 -6.02 -2.18 -6.36
C ARG A 524 -6.48 -1.81 -4.95
N GLN A 525 -6.58 -0.51 -4.71
CA GLN A 525 -6.99 0.07 -3.44
C GLN A 525 -7.91 1.26 -3.69
N PRO A 526 -8.84 1.56 -2.77
CA PRO A 526 -9.58 2.82 -2.82
C PRO A 526 -8.61 4.02 -2.87
N GLY A 527 -8.93 5.02 -3.68
CA GLY A 527 -8.22 6.29 -3.72
C GLY A 527 -8.54 7.17 -2.51
N THR A 528 -8.04 8.41 -2.53
CA THR A 528 -8.21 9.39 -1.43
C THR A 528 -9.15 10.54 -1.77
N GLY A 529 -9.83 10.50 -2.92
CA GLY A 529 -10.78 11.51 -3.35
C GLY A 529 -10.63 11.93 -4.81
N GLU A 530 -11.37 12.97 -5.17
CA GLU A 530 -11.29 13.65 -6.46
C GLU A 530 -9.94 14.36 -6.62
N VAL A 531 -9.49 14.47 -7.86
CA VAL A 531 -8.27 15.19 -8.23
C VAL A 531 -8.60 16.29 -9.22
N SER A 532 -7.78 17.33 -9.24
CA SER A 532 -7.85 18.34 -10.29
C SER A 532 -6.47 18.52 -10.89
N ALA A 533 -6.39 18.46 -12.22
CA ALA A 533 -5.16 18.76 -12.95
C ALA A 533 -4.83 20.26 -12.93
N GLY A 534 -5.73 21.12 -12.41
CA GLY A 534 -5.63 22.57 -12.57
C GLY A 534 -5.84 23.03 -14.02
N LEU A 535 -6.43 22.17 -14.86
CA LEU A 535 -6.75 22.47 -16.25
C LEU A 535 -7.81 23.59 -16.29
N ARG A 536 -7.45 24.70 -16.93
CA ARG A 536 -8.33 25.87 -17.11
C ARG A 536 -8.17 26.34 -18.55
N PHE A 537 -9.28 26.69 -19.18
CA PHE A 537 -9.31 27.25 -20.53
C PHE A 537 -9.54 28.76 -20.47
N ASP A 538 -9.14 29.47 -21.52
CA ASP A 538 -9.40 30.90 -21.69
C ASP A 538 -8.92 31.78 -20.52
N VAL A 539 -7.67 31.56 -20.09
CA VAL A 539 -7.10 32.23 -18.91
C VAL A 539 -6.39 33.52 -19.31
N LEU A 540 -6.72 34.60 -18.59
CA LEU A 540 -6.00 35.89 -18.61
C LEU A 540 -5.18 36.03 -17.32
N GLY A 541 -3.87 36.18 -17.41
CA GLY A 541 -2.97 36.38 -16.26
C GLY A 541 -2.26 35.13 -15.73
N SER A 542 -1.32 35.35 -14.80
CA SER A 542 -0.28 34.44 -14.27
C SER A 542 -0.70 32.97 -13.99
N PRO A 543 0.26 32.01 -14.06
CA PRO A 543 0.01 30.56 -14.00
C PRO A 543 -0.69 30.07 -12.73
N ALA A 544 -1.16 28.82 -12.77
CA ALA A 544 -1.66 28.04 -11.63
C ALA A 544 -0.72 28.15 -10.40
N GLU A 545 -1.27 27.96 -9.19
CA GLU A 545 -0.51 28.06 -7.92
C GLU A 545 0.89 27.46 -8.07
N PRO A 546 1.95 28.25 -7.80
CA PRO A 546 3.30 27.77 -8.01
C PRO A 546 3.58 26.55 -7.12
N PRO A 547 4.30 25.55 -7.63
CA PRO A 547 4.58 24.33 -6.89
C PRO A 547 5.33 24.64 -5.60
N ASP A 548 5.10 23.81 -4.60
CA ASP A 548 5.80 23.86 -3.33
C ASP A 548 7.30 23.62 -3.58
N LEU A 549 8.17 24.55 -3.16
CA LEU A 549 9.59 24.54 -3.51
C LEU A 549 10.43 23.47 -2.77
N PRO A 550 10.16 23.14 -1.47
CA PRO A 550 10.92 22.13 -0.76
C PRO A 550 10.67 20.72 -1.32
N ALA A 551 11.74 19.91 -1.41
CA ALA A 551 11.65 18.48 -1.73
C ALA A 551 11.35 17.65 -0.48
N ASN A 552 10.64 16.52 -0.65
CA ASN A 552 10.20 15.67 0.47
C ASN A 552 9.45 16.44 1.59
N PRO A 553 8.50 17.33 1.25
CA PRO A 553 7.88 18.22 2.25
C PRO A 553 7.06 17.46 3.31
N ASP A 554 6.64 16.24 2.99
CA ASP A 554 5.83 15.33 3.81
C ASP A 554 6.62 14.14 4.40
N PHE A 555 7.94 14.13 4.21
CA PHE A 555 8.85 13.10 4.71
C PHE A 555 8.53 11.65 4.31
N THR A 556 7.79 11.46 3.21
CA THR A 556 7.41 10.12 2.70
C THR A 556 8.60 9.25 2.31
N ARG A 557 9.74 9.87 1.97
CA ARG A 557 10.98 9.17 1.69
C ARG A 557 11.95 9.21 2.86
N ALA A 558 12.19 8.06 3.47
CA ALA A 558 13.21 7.87 4.49
C ALA A 558 14.51 7.32 3.86
N ARG A 559 15.68 7.75 4.37
CA ARG A 559 16.95 7.10 4.01
C ARG A 559 16.97 5.67 4.58
N ARG A 560 17.61 4.73 3.88
CA ARG A 560 17.68 3.28 4.23
C ARG A 560 18.43 2.97 5.56
N THR A 561 18.73 3.95 6.41
CA THR A 561 19.64 3.86 7.58
C THR A 561 18.92 4.37 8.85
N PRO A 562 19.36 4.02 10.09
CA PRO A 562 18.66 4.37 11.34
C PRO A 562 18.64 5.90 11.60
N PRO A 563 17.98 6.40 12.68
CA PRO A 563 18.00 7.82 13.07
C PRO A 563 19.37 8.49 12.86
N SER A 564 19.36 9.66 12.23
CA SER A 564 20.58 10.43 11.97
C SER A 564 20.96 11.24 13.21
N VAL A 565 22.25 11.24 13.57
CA VAL A 565 22.80 12.02 14.68
C VAL A 565 24.06 12.73 14.21
N LEU A 566 24.12 14.04 14.39
CA LEU A 566 25.26 14.90 14.07
C LEU A 566 25.70 15.66 15.32
N ALA A 567 27.00 15.59 15.65
CA ALA A 567 27.59 16.34 16.76
C ALA A 567 28.74 17.24 16.28
N GLY A 568 28.87 18.39 16.92
CA GLY A 568 29.93 19.37 16.71
C GLY A 568 29.44 20.70 16.10
N PRO A 569 30.30 21.73 16.11
CA PRO A 569 29.97 23.08 15.63
C PRO A 569 30.18 23.24 14.11
N PHE A 570 29.40 24.14 13.50
CA PHE A 570 29.52 24.57 12.10
C PHE A 570 29.62 23.42 11.10
N ARG A 571 28.73 22.44 11.25
CA ARG A 571 28.73 21.22 10.44
C ARG A 571 27.33 20.84 9.99
N GLY A 572 27.25 20.37 8.75
CA GLY A 572 26.08 19.74 8.18
C GLY A 572 26.25 18.23 7.99
N GLY A 573 25.13 17.53 7.95
CA GLY A 573 25.06 16.10 7.63
C GLY A 573 23.66 15.72 7.16
N PRO A 574 23.46 14.52 6.61
CA PRO A 574 22.15 14.09 6.14
C PRO A 574 21.16 13.97 7.31
N ALA A 575 19.91 14.39 7.13
CA ALA A 575 18.82 14.03 8.04
C ALA A 575 18.32 12.60 7.75
N ALA A 576 17.46 12.07 8.62
CA ALA A 576 16.84 10.76 8.43
C ALA A 576 15.85 10.74 7.24
N ALA A 577 15.19 11.87 6.96
CA ALA A 577 14.42 12.04 5.73
C ALA A 577 15.35 12.31 4.55
N GLU A 578 15.05 11.70 3.40
CA GLU A 578 15.76 11.99 2.16
C GLU A 578 15.58 13.48 1.76
N ASP A 579 16.56 14.05 1.07
CA ASP A 579 16.62 15.47 0.67
C ASP A 579 16.68 16.52 1.79
N TRP A 580 16.57 16.11 3.06
CA TRP A 580 16.76 16.99 4.22
C TRP A 580 18.16 16.82 4.82
N SER A 581 18.68 17.92 5.36
CA SER A 581 19.96 17.94 6.08
C SER A 581 19.77 18.40 7.51
N ILE A 582 20.62 17.93 8.41
CA ILE A 582 20.85 18.49 9.73
C ILE A 582 21.95 19.53 9.61
N TRP A 583 21.81 20.66 10.31
CA TRP A 583 22.85 21.67 10.42
C TRP A 583 23.00 22.18 11.85
N ASN A 584 24.25 22.33 12.30
CA ASN A 584 24.61 22.88 13.59
C ASN A 584 25.37 24.20 13.43
N ASN A 585 24.75 25.34 13.78
CA ASN A 585 25.45 26.65 13.82
C ASN A 585 26.23 26.90 15.11
N ALA A 586 26.05 26.06 16.13
CA ALA A 586 26.77 26.10 17.39
C ALA A 586 27.27 24.70 17.75
N ASP A 587 28.12 24.59 18.77
CA ASP A 587 28.50 23.27 19.28
C ASP A 587 27.28 22.57 19.87
N ALA A 588 26.80 21.56 19.15
CA ALA A 588 25.53 20.91 19.43
C ALA A 588 25.55 19.45 18.97
N THR A 589 24.69 18.65 19.59
CA THR A 589 24.16 17.41 19.03
C THR A 589 22.77 17.66 18.50
N THR A 590 22.55 17.30 17.23
CA THR A 590 21.24 17.31 16.57
C THR A 590 20.95 15.92 16.01
N ALA A 591 19.75 15.41 16.26
CA ALA A 591 19.30 14.12 15.77
C ALA A 591 17.94 14.24 15.07
N SER A 592 17.73 13.39 14.06
CA SER A 592 16.44 13.29 13.36
C SER A 592 15.99 11.84 13.14
N ARG A 593 14.68 11.62 13.13
CA ARG A 593 14.06 10.30 12.89
C ARG A 593 12.72 10.43 12.17
N VAL A 594 12.51 9.65 11.12
CA VAL A 594 11.20 9.55 10.45
C VAL A 594 10.27 8.64 11.25
N LEU A 595 9.04 9.08 11.49
CA LEU A 595 7.99 8.37 12.24
C LEU A 595 6.64 8.52 11.52
N PRO A 596 5.67 7.63 11.72
CA PRO A 596 4.30 7.87 11.25
C PRO A 596 3.75 9.17 11.85
N THR A 597 3.07 9.98 11.05
CA THR A 597 2.52 11.26 11.53
C THR A 597 1.44 11.02 12.59
N THR A 598 1.44 11.87 13.62
CA THR A 598 0.39 11.90 14.66
C THR A 598 -0.53 13.10 14.49
N ARG A 599 -0.38 13.85 13.41
CA ARG A 599 -1.19 15.04 13.11
C ARG A 599 -2.63 14.61 12.76
N PRO A 600 -3.66 15.10 13.48
CA PRO A 600 -5.05 14.75 13.19
C PRO A 600 -5.43 15.05 11.72
N GLY A 601 -6.11 14.12 11.06
CA GLY A 601 -6.51 14.26 9.66
C GLY A 601 -5.36 14.15 8.63
N SER A 602 -4.15 13.79 9.07
CA SER A 602 -3.00 13.53 8.20
C SER A 602 -2.71 12.02 8.15
N THR A 603 -2.43 11.50 6.96
CA THR A 603 -1.84 10.17 6.76
C THR A 603 -0.43 10.35 6.21
N GLY A 604 0.51 9.46 6.57
CA GLY A 604 1.90 9.52 6.12
C GLY A 604 2.91 9.64 7.27
N TRP A 605 3.90 10.51 7.11
CA TRP A 605 5.11 10.54 7.93
C TRP A 605 5.37 11.93 8.52
N MET A 606 6.11 11.96 9.62
CA MET A 606 6.61 13.16 10.27
C MET A 606 8.09 12.98 10.61
N LEU A 607 8.82 14.09 10.76
CA LEU A 607 10.20 14.06 11.24
C LEU A 607 10.26 14.49 12.71
N HIS A 608 10.82 13.63 13.55
CA HIS A 608 11.19 13.97 14.92
C HIS A 608 12.60 14.54 14.93
N VAL A 609 12.78 15.73 15.50
CA VAL A 609 14.07 16.44 15.56
C VAL A 609 14.37 16.82 17.00
N THR A 610 15.60 16.54 17.43
CA THR A 610 16.11 16.95 18.75
C THR A 610 17.42 17.68 18.59
N THR A 611 17.57 18.81 19.26
CA THR A 611 18.80 19.61 19.25
C THR A 611 19.16 20.01 20.68
N THR A 612 20.43 20.35 20.89
CA THR A 612 20.97 20.74 22.21
C THR A 612 21.45 22.19 22.29
N ALA A 613 21.37 22.95 21.18
CA ALA A 613 21.70 24.38 21.15
C ALA A 613 20.77 25.15 20.19
N ALA A 614 20.76 26.48 20.33
CA ALA A 614 20.06 27.38 19.42
C ALA A 614 20.72 27.41 18.04
N GLY A 615 19.95 27.74 17.00
CA GLY A 615 20.43 27.83 15.62
C GLY A 615 20.77 26.48 14.97
N CYS A 616 20.35 25.38 15.59
CA CYS A 616 20.58 24.02 15.09
C CYS A 616 19.24 23.34 14.78
N GLY A 617 19.19 22.47 13.77
CA GLY A 617 17.98 21.77 13.38
C GLY A 617 18.06 21.18 11.98
N ILE A 618 16.97 21.26 11.23
CA ILE A 618 16.90 20.77 9.85
C ILE A 618 16.88 21.93 8.84
N VAL A 619 17.45 21.67 7.67
CA VAL A 619 17.56 22.61 6.57
C VAL A 619 17.42 21.89 5.24
N GLN A 620 16.85 22.58 4.27
CA GLN A 620 16.92 22.19 2.87
C GLN A 620 17.14 23.41 2.01
N GLN A 621 18.16 23.32 1.16
CA GLN A 621 18.41 24.24 0.07
C GLN A 621 18.16 23.48 -1.24
N TRP A 622 17.30 24.01 -2.12
CA TRP A 622 16.87 23.32 -3.35
C TRP A 622 17.49 23.90 -4.62
N THR A 623 17.98 25.15 -4.60
CA THR A 623 18.71 25.77 -5.71
C THR A 623 19.96 26.52 -5.23
N ALA A 624 20.84 26.89 -6.16
CA ALA A 624 22.08 27.59 -5.85
C ALA A 624 21.84 28.95 -5.16
N THR A 625 22.76 29.35 -4.26
CA THR A 625 22.72 30.66 -3.61
C THR A 625 22.65 31.77 -4.67
N GLY A 626 21.77 32.76 -4.45
CA GLY A 626 21.49 33.85 -5.39
C GLY A 626 20.40 33.56 -6.42
N SER A 627 19.73 32.41 -6.34
CA SER A 627 18.57 32.06 -7.17
C SER A 627 17.31 31.86 -6.31
N GLY A 628 16.13 31.84 -6.94
CA GLY A 628 14.84 31.68 -6.26
C GLY A 628 13.94 32.92 -6.38
N PRO A 629 12.68 32.84 -5.96
CA PRO A 629 11.76 33.98 -6.01
C PRO A 629 12.12 35.06 -4.98
N ASP A 630 11.77 36.30 -5.29
CA ASP A 630 11.93 37.45 -4.38
C ASP A 630 10.85 37.51 -3.29
N GLN A 631 9.75 36.76 -3.46
CA GLN A 631 8.69 36.65 -2.45
C GLN A 631 8.20 35.21 -2.37
N ALA A 632 8.04 34.72 -1.14
CA ALA A 632 7.41 33.43 -0.88
C ALA A 632 6.67 33.45 0.45
N VAL A 633 5.76 32.49 0.64
CA VAL A 633 5.15 32.17 1.92
C VAL A 633 5.64 30.80 2.36
N ALA A 634 6.29 30.74 3.52
CA ALA A 634 6.69 29.50 4.17
C ALA A 634 5.61 29.03 5.15
N SER A 635 5.43 27.72 5.25
CA SER A 635 4.59 27.10 6.27
C SER A 635 5.13 25.74 6.72
N ALA A 636 4.86 25.36 7.97
CA ALA A 636 5.20 24.03 8.50
C ALA A 636 4.29 23.69 9.67
N TRP A 637 3.77 22.46 9.73
CA TRP A 637 3.12 21.95 10.93
C TRP A 637 4.17 21.46 11.91
N VAL A 638 4.10 21.93 13.16
CA VAL A 638 5.03 21.52 14.21
C VAL A 638 4.30 21.18 15.50
N LEU A 639 4.77 20.15 16.19
CA LEU A 639 4.38 19.82 17.56
C LEU A 639 5.65 19.92 18.42
N VAL A 640 5.75 21.00 19.19
CA VAL A 640 6.93 21.27 20.02
C VAL A 640 6.76 20.64 21.40
N ARG A 641 7.69 19.77 21.78
CA ARG A 641 7.70 19.09 23.10
C ARG A 641 8.52 19.86 24.14
N ARG A 642 9.63 20.46 23.71
CA ARG A 642 10.56 21.22 24.56
C ARG A 642 11.24 22.32 23.77
N GLY A 643 11.43 23.48 24.41
CA GLY A 643 12.05 24.65 23.80
C GLY A 643 11.14 25.31 22.77
N ARG A 644 11.70 26.15 21.91
CA ARG A 644 11.01 26.82 20.80
C ARG A 644 11.68 26.50 19.47
N VAL A 645 10.88 26.47 18.42
CA VAL A 645 11.30 26.16 17.04
C VAL A 645 10.97 27.35 16.15
N GLY A 646 11.92 27.79 15.34
CA GLY A 646 11.74 28.85 14.36
C GLY A 646 11.69 28.30 12.95
N LEU A 647 10.70 28.70 12.17
CA LEU A 647 10.62 28.51 10.72
C LEU A 647 11.24 29.75 10.05
N GLY A 648 12.08 29.53 9.04
CA GLY A 648 12.78 30.60 8.33
C GLY A 648 13.02 30.26 6.86
N THR A 649 13.05 31.27 6.02
CA THR A 649 13.39 31.15 4.59
C THR A 649 14.36 32.24 4.13
N GLY A 650 15.25 31.87 3.20
CA GLY A 650 16.32 32.77 2.81
C GLY A 650 17.20 32.25 1.68
N ASN A 651 18.42 32.77 1.63
CA ASN A 651 19.36 32.60 0.53
C ASN A 651 20.61 31.83 0.98
N GLY A 652 20.55 30.50 0.96
CA GLY A 652 21.55 29.61 1.53
C GLY A 652 21.86 29.98 2.99
N GLY A 653 23.13 29.93 3.39
CA GLY A 653 23.56 30.23 4.77
C GLY A 653 23.22 31.64 5.32
N SER A 654 22.56 32.51 4.56
CA SER A 654 21.98 33.77 5.02
C SER A 654 20.46 33.65 5.23
N THR A 655 20.03 32.71 6.07
CA THR A 655 18.61 32.47 6.41
C THR A 655 18.33 32.75 7.89
N GLY A 656 17.37 33.65 8.15
CA GLY A 656 16.92 34.01 9.50
C GLY A 656 15.62 33.28 9.90
N ILE A 657 15.16 33.46 11.13
CA ILE A 657 13.89 32.91 11.62
C ILE A 657 12.77 33.94 11.38
N ASP A 658 11.73 33.53 10.66
CA ASP A 658 10.59 34.36 10.26
C ASP A 658 9.42 34.27 11.25
N VAL A 659 9.19 33.09 11.84
CA VAL A 659 8.14 32.84 12.84
C VAL A 659 8.57 31.74 13.80
N THR A 660 8.08 31.80 15.05
CA THR A 660 8.44 30.83 16.10
C THR A 660 7.22 30.11 16.68
N GLY A 661 7.37 28.83 16.98
CA GLY A 661 6.43 28.00 17.73
C GLY A 661 6.98 27.63 19.11
N ALA A 662 6.06 27.45 20.07
CA ALA A 662 6.36 27.07 21.45
C ALA A 662 5.51 25.84 21.85
N PRO A 663 5.82 25.16 22.98
CA PRO A 663 5.07 23.98 23.40
C PRO A 663 3.62 24.33 23.74
N SER A 664 2.68 23.71 23.03
CA SER A 664 1.23 23.91 23.17
C SER A 664 0.47 22.64 23.58
N GLY A 665 1.10 21.47 23.44
CA GLY A 665 0.45 20.17 23.60
C GLY A 665 -0.20 19.64 22.31
N ASP A 666 -0.37 20.50 21.29
CA ASP A 666 -1.03 20.20 20.02
C ASP A 666 -0.19 20.64 18.80
N TRP A 667 -0.54 20.12 17.62
CA TRP A 667 0.07 20.55 16.36
C TRP A 667 -0.31 21.99 16.03
N VAL A 668 0.68 22.81 15.67
CA VAL A 668 0.52 24.22 15.31
C VAL A 668 1.08 24.45 13.91
N LEU A 669 0.35 25.19 13.08
CA LEU A 669 0.84 25.66 11.79
C LEU A 669 1.66 26.94 11.99
N LEU A 670 2.96 26.85 11.75
CA LEU A 670 3.80 28.03 11.56
C LEU A 670 3.66 28.49 10.12
N ARG A 671 3.45 29.79 9.91
CA ARG A 671 3.35 30.39 8.58
C ARG A 671 3.91 31.81 8.60
N ALA A 672 4.76 32.13 7.64
CA ALA A 672 5.37 33.45 7.52
C ALA A 672 5.62 33.83 6.06
N LEU A 673 5.69 35.15 5.80
CA LEU A 673 6.30 35.65 4.58
C LEU A 673 7.82 35.48 4.69
N ALA A 674 8.47 35.22 3.55
CA ALA A 674 9.91 35.02 3.53
C ALA A 674 10.67 36.25 4.07
N GLY A 675 11.53 36.03 5.06
CA GLY A 675 12.36 37.09 5.65
C GLY A 675 13.69 37.33 4.94
N GLY A 676 14.16 36.37 4.12
CA GLY A 676 15.35 36.51 3.28
C GLY A 676 15.05 36.29 1.80
N THR A 677 15.74 37.03 0.93
CA THR A 677 15.57 36.98 -0.53
C THR A 677 16.92 36.97 -1.25
N PRO A 678 17.08 36.28 -2.41
CA PRO A 678 16.13 35.36 -3.05
C PRO A 678 15.88 34.08 -2.23
N VAL A 679 14.69 33.47 -2.35
CA VAL A 679 14.27 32.33 -1.51
C VAL A 679 14.70 31.00 -2.14
N ASN A 680 15.74 30.37 -1.59
CA ASN A 680 16.22 29.04 -2.03
C ASN A 680 16.50 28.06 -0.89
N GLU A 681 16.31 28.48 0.36
CA GLU A 681 16.51 27.67 1.55
C GLU A 681 15.35 27.84 2.53
N VAL A 682 15.00 26.75 3.22
CA VAL A 682 14.10 26.74 4.39
C VAL A 682 14.79 26.07 5.58
N ILE A 683 14.60 26.65 6.76
CA ILE A 683 15.13 26.12 8.03
C ILE A 683 14.00 25.88 9.04
N LEU A 684 14.17 24.84 9.85
CA LEU A 684 13.49 24.70 11.14
C LEU A 684 14.53 24.50 12.23
N TYR A 685 14.88 25.58 12.94
CA TYR A 685 15.94 25.59 13.94
C TYR A 685 15.40 25.85 15.34
N ALA A 686 16.09 25.30 16.33
CA ALA A 686 15.83 25.62 17.73
C ALA A 686 16.17 27.10 18.01
N VAL A 687 15.31 27.77 18.76
CA VAL A 687 15.50 29.18 19.15
C VAL A 687 16.21 29.29 20.50
N ASP A 688 15.96 28.35 21.40
CA ASP A 688 16.45 28.42 22.78
C ASP A 688 17.86 27.85 22.92
N ALA A 689 18.64 28.41 23.85
CA ALA A 689 20.05 28.06 24.07
C ALA A 689 20.28 26.57 24.43
N LEU A 690 19.26 25.90 24.98
CA LEU A 690 19.30 24.47 25.32
C LEU A 690 18.74 23.56 24.20
N GLY A 691 18.55 24.11 23.00
CA GLY A 691 17.95 23.43 21.86
C GLY A 691 16.45 23.17 22.01
N ALA A 692 15.91 22.32 21.13
CA ALA A 692 14.49 21.98 21.07
C ALA A 692 14.27 20.47 20.86
N ASP A 693 13.08 19.99 21.21
CA ASP A 693 12.55 18.66 20.87
C ASP A 693 11.19 18.89 20.20
N PHE A 694 11.05 18.51 18.93
CA PHE A 694 9.86 18.78 18.15
C PHE A 694 9.60 17.75 17.05
N TYR A 695 8.34 17.61 16.67
CA TYR A 695 7.92 16.96 15.44
C TYR A 695 7.57 18.00 14.40
N VAL A 696 7.84 17.68 13.14
CA VAL A 696 7.43 18.49 11.98
C VAL A 696 6.76 17.60 10.93
N ASP A 697 5.72 18.13 10.29
CA ASP A 697 4.96 17.54 9.19
C ASP A 697 4.64 18.65 8.17
N ARG A 698 4.57 18.30 6.88
CA ARG A 698 4.21 19.18 5.74
C ARG A 698 4.84 20.58 5.78
N ILE A 699 6.10 20.67 5.35
CA ILE A 699 6.80 21.94 5.14
C ILE A 699 6.55 22.43 3.72
N GLY A 700 6.10 23.66 3.56
CA GLY A 700 5.97 24.28 2.25
C GLY A 700 6.55 25.68 2.15
N VAL A 701 7.04 26.04 0.97
CA VAL A 701 7.47 27.37 0.55
C VAL A 701 6.87 27.64 -0.83
N GLN A 702 5.91 28.54 -0.89
CA GLN A 702 5.18 28.88 -2.12
C GLN A 702 5.59 30.28 -2.61
N PRO A 703 6.08 30.44 -3.86
CA PRO A 703 6.31 31.76 -4.46
C PRO A 703 5.06 32.64 -4.42
N ARG A 704 5.23 33.95 -4.28
CA ARG A 704 4.13 34.92 -4.21
C ARG A 704 4.15 35.91 -5.38
#